data_AF-A0A351QBU0-F1
#
_entry.id   AF-A0A351QBU0-F1
#
_cell.length_a   1.000
_cell.length_b   1.000
_cell.length_c   1.000
_cell.angle_alpha   90.00
_cell.angle_beta   90.00
_cell.angle_gamma   90.00
#
_symmetry.space_group_name_H-M   'P 1'
#
loop_
_entity.id
_entity.type
_entity.pdbx_description
1 polymer ?
#
loop_
_entity_poly.entity_id
_entity_poly.type
_entity_poly.pdbx_seq_one_letter_code
_entity_poly.pdbx_strand_id
1 'polypeptide(L)'
;MADGLNIPGVSDKYKTNDLVESLMEVERIPLKREESNLETYKKQQDAWRGVNQKMSSLRDSVKSLYSFENPFSNKLSSSSEEYAVTADAGREAEFGSFKIEVLQPAASDRFLSEEIDSDMQVAPGKYTYSVGEKKIDFNWKGGKLNDFVNALNRRGNDTIKASLIGVSANKKSLLIESLKTGKENRLVFENQALDFAKKTGMVSSAKSETITLKYSSLSAKTPETKDEIQQEKIPEISKSKVKANGNDITIEPRGGFELELPSSIRKSSSGKIEFSFTEKKVQEITEETVQTPKEKLELPPPLRVTYEGISVFNNPSDSTLPPAQEQQEQKSKPVEISSSQVFFIKDSDGNEQPVDSKYFSKDSRGKTKVSVSISDFPNAQSLVVRNSNTGKEISMTAPLCFDEKKSLGFEPKNAISTAQDAKLKYEGITISRPTNDIDDIVPNVTLHVHEKTEKPANIKIEPDTESAKDAIITFVGKYNQAIAEMNILSINKPEIVSELDYLSSDEQDKAYERLGMFQGDFSLTNGKSSLQQIVSSNYRFSDDASVTMLSQIGVSTNASGGARGYSPSQMRGYLEVDEKKLDECLKSNLNQIKNIFGYDSDGDLIIDDGIGYKIDRQLTSWVQSGGIISSKTNSLETQIKNSNSKITRLQTQLDRKEADLKRKYANMEGTLNSLESQQSTMQNFSNQNNGRNR
;
A
#
# COMPACT_ATOMS: atom_id res chain seq x y z
N MET A 1 12.21 -32.24 54.65
CA MET A 1 12.20 -33.29 55.69
C MET A 1 13.58 -33.93 55.67
N ALA A 2 14.48 -33.48 56.55
CA ALA A 2 15.78 -34.12 56.70
C ALA A 2 15.60 -35.27 57.68
N ASP A 3 15.97 -36.47 57.22
CA ASP A 3 16.04 -37.71 57.99
C ASP A 3 16.67 -37.43 59.36
N GLY A 4 15.93 -37.72 60.43
CA GLY A 4 16.39 -37.55 61.79
C GLY A 4 17.62 -38.41 62.00
N LEU A 5 18.78 -37.77 62.13
CA LEU A 5 20.00 -38.43 62.57
C LEU A 5 19.77 -38.86 64.03
N ASN A 6 19.20 -40.06 64.20
CA ASN A 6 18.92 -40.63 65.50
C ASN A 6 20.25 -41.07 66.12
N ILE A 7 20.82 -40.22 66.98
CA ILE A 7 22.05 -40.53 67.70
C ILE A 7 21.72 -41.63 68.72
N PRO A 8 22.28 -42.85 68.60
CA PRO A 8 21.96 -43.95 69.50
C PRO A 8 22.33 -43.58 70.95
N GLY A 9 21.35 -43.57 71.85
CA GLY A 9 21.55 -43.32 73.30
C GLY A 9 20.97 -42.01 73.84
N VAL A 10 20.36 -41.17 72.99
CA VAL A 10 19.61 -39.97 73.41
C VAL A 10 18.15 -40.36 73.63
N SER A 11 17.64 -40.18 74.85
CA SER A 11 16.23 -40.41 75.18
C SER A 11 15.59 -39.04 75.34
N ASP A 12 14.48 -38.73 74.67
CA ASP A 12 13.82 -37.41 74.73
C ASP A 12 13.21 -37.05 76.12
N LYS A 13 13.70 -37.70 77.18
CA LYS A 13 13.39 -37.53 78.59
C LYS A 13 13.52 -36.08 79.08
N TYR A 14 14.42 -35.28 78.49
CA TYR A 14 14.67 -33.89 78.89
C TYR A 14 14.14 -32.83 77.92
N LYS A 15 13.35 -33.20 76.90
CA LYS A 15 12.80 -32.28 75.88
C LYS A 15 13.86 -31.40 75.22
N THR A 16 15.03 -31.99 74.99
CA THR A 16 16.23 -31.28 74.56
C THR A 16 16.05 -30.66 73.17
N ASN A 17 15.29 -31.32 72.30
CA ASN A 17 14.96 -30.81 70.96
C ASN A 17 14.08 -29.56 71.00
N ASP A 18 13.05 -29.53 71.86
CA ASP A 18 12.16 -28.37 72.03
C ASP A 18 12.94 -27.12 72.49
N LEU A 19 13.94 -27.31 73.34
CA LEU A 19 14.77 -26.21 73.85
C LEU A 19 15.75 -25.69 72.79
N VAL A 20 16.34 -26.58 71.98
CA VAL A 20 17.15 -26.18 70.82
C VAL A 20 16.29 -25.42 69.81
N GLU A 21 15.08 -25.89 69.53
CA GLU A 21 14.14 -25.20 68.63
C GLU A 21 13.78 -23.81 69.16
N SER A 22 13.43 -23.69 70.44
CA SER A 22 13.13 -22.41 71.10
C SER A 22 14.31 -21.42 71.03
N LEU A 23 15.54 -21.89 71.22
CA LEU A 23 16.74 -21.06 71.06
C LEU A 23 16.93 -20.62 69.60
N MET A 24 16.68 -21.52 68.65
CA MET A 24 16.79 -21.22 67.22
C MET A 24 15.72 -20.25 66.73
N GLU A 25 14.54 -20.19 67.36
CA GLU A 25 13.51 -19.21 67.00
C GLU A 25 13.98 -17.76 67.16
N VAL A 26 14.67 -17.44 68.26
CA VAL A 26 15.24 -16.11 68.52
C VAL A 26 16.34 -15.78 67.50
N GLU A 27 17.17 -16.77 67.20
CA GLU A 27 18.26 -16.64 66.22
C GLU A 27 17.75 -16.48 64.79
N ARG A 28 16.55 -16.96 64.47
CA ARG A 28 15.90 -16.78 63.16
C ARG A 28 15.30 -15.38 62.96
N ILE A 29 15.22 -14.52 63.98
CA ILE A 29 14.64 -13.16 63.86
C ILE A 29 15.33 -12.31 62.77
N PRO A 30 16.68 -12.22 62.70
CA PRO A 30 17.36 -11.47 61.64
C PRO A 30 17.10 -12.04 60.24
N LEU A 31 16.96 -13.36 60.11
CA LEU A 31 16.61 -14.02 58.85
C LEU A 31 15.19 -13.63 58.42
N LYS A 32 14.20 -13.80 59.30
CA LYS A 32 12.79 -13.43 59.02
C LYS A 32 12.66 -11.95 58.65
N ARG A 33 13.39 -11.07 59.33
CA ARG A 33 13.42 -9.64 59.02
C ARG A 33 14.00 -9.39 57.62
N GLU A 34 15.07 -10.07 57.26
CA GLU A 34 15.68 -9.92 55.93
C GLU A 34 14.81 -10.51 54.82
N GLU A 35 14.15 -11.64 55.05
CA GLU A 35 13.15 -12.22 54.14
C GLU A 35 11.98 -11.25 53.91
N SER A 36 11.51 -10.58 54.96
CA SER A 36 10.49 -9.53 54.86
C SER A 36 10.99 -8.33 54.04
N ASN A 37 12.22 -7.86 54.28
CA ASN A 37 12.82 -6.78 53.47
C ASN A 37 12.92 -7.18 51.99
N LEU A 38 13.34 -8.41 51.69
CA LEU A 38 13.41 -8.93 50.34
C LEU A 38 12.05 -8.89 49.65
N GLU A 39 11.00 -9.31 50.34
CA GLU A 39 9.63 -9.26 49.83
C GLU A 39 9.19 -7.82 49.56
N THR A 40 9.49 -6.88 50.47
CA THR A 40 9.23 -5.45 50.26
C THR A 40 9.95 -4.93 49.01
N TYR A 41 11.25 -5.21 48.83
CA TYR A 41 11.99 -4.76 47.66
C TYR A 41 11.45 -5.33 46.35
N LYS A 42 11.00 -6.60 46.36
CA LYS A 42 10.34 -7.22 45.20
C LYS A 42 9.02 -6.52 44.87
N LYS A 43 8.15 -6.31 45.86
CA LYS A 43 6.88 -5.57 45.67
C LYS A 43 7.10 -4.17 45.14
N GLN A 44 8.11 -3.46 45.66
CA GLN A 44 8.50 -2.15 45.15
C GLN A 44 9.02 -2.21 43.70
N GLN A 45 9.83 -3.21 43.36
CA GLN A 45 10.31 -3.40 41.98
C GLN A 45 9.15 -3.63 41.01
N ASP A 46 8.19 -4.46 41.40
CA ASP A 46 7.01 -4.75 40.59
C ASP A 46 6.08 -3.53 40.46
N ALA A 47 5.93 -2.72 41.52
CA ALA A 47 5.22 -1.45 41.44
C ALA A 47 5.86 -0.48 40.42
N TRP A 48 7.19 -0.34 40.43
CA TRP A 48 7.89 0.47 39.42
C TRP A 48 7.75 -0.07 38.00
N ARG A 49 7.70 -1.40 37.83
CA ARG A 49 7.38 -2.02 36.53
C ARG A 49 5.95 -1.69 36.09
N GLY A 50 4.99 -1.66 37.02
CA GLY A 50 3.62 -1.22 36.77
C GLY A 50 3.56 0.23 36.27
N VAL A 51 4.26 1.14 36.95
CA VAL A 51 4.42 2.54 36.51
C VAL A 51 4.99 2.59 35.09
N ASN A 52 6.03 1.81 34.80
CA ASN A 52 6.64 1.76 33.47
C ASN A 52 5.65 1.34 32.39
N GLN A 53 4.86 0.30 32.65
CA GLN A 53 3.85 -0.18 31.72
C GLN A 53 2.78 0.89 31.43
N LYS A 54 2.24 1.53 32.48
CA LYS A 54 1.22 2.58 32.32
C LYS A 54 1.77 3.81 31.59
N MET A 55 2.98 4.25 31.93
CA MET A 55 3.64 5.36 31.24
C MET A 55 3.97 5.04 29.79
N SER A 56 4.45 3.83 29.50
CA SER A 56 4.73 3.41 28.13
C SER A 56 3.45 3.35 27.31
N SER A 57 2.37 2.78 27.86
CA SER A 57 1.06 2.77 27.19
C SER A 57 0.49 4.17 26.93
N LEU A 58 0.64 5.10 27.87
CA LEU A 58 0.27 6.50 27.66
C LEU A 58 1.13 7.14 26.58
N ARG A 59 2.44 6.89 26.60
CA ARG A 59 3.39 7.39 25.61
C ARG A 59 3.01 6.94 24.19
N ASP A 60 2.72 5.66 24.02
CA ASP A 60 2.32 5.11 22.72
C ASP A 60 0.98 5.72 22.26
N SER A 61 0.01 5.82 23.17
CA SER A 61 -1.30 6.43 22.90
C SER A 61 -1.22 7.92 22.57
N VAL A 62 -0.28 8.67 23.15
CA VAL A 62 -0.14 10.09 22.84
C VAL A 62 0.66 10.29 21.55
N LYS A 63 1.62 9.41 21.26
CA LYS A 63 2.40 9.44 20.03
C LYS A 63 1.53 9.24 18.80
N SER A 64 0.54 8.36 18.86
CA SER A 64 -0.40 8.17 17.75
C SER A 64 -1.17 9.45 17.40
N LEU A 65 -1.44 10.33 18.37
CA LEU A 65 -2.21 11.57 18.16
C LEU A 65 -1.45 12.65 17.38
N TYR A 66 -0.12 12.65 17.39
CA TYR A 66 0.66 13.64 16.64
C TYR A 66 1.53 13.03 15.53
N SER A 67 1.81 11.73 15.55
CA SER A 67 2.62 11.10 14.50
C SER A 67 1.99 11.19 13.10
N PHE A 68 2.71 10.72 12.08
CA PHE A 68 2.20 10.61 10.71
C PHE A 68 0.86 9.84 10.62
N GLU A 69 0.63 8.88 11.52
CA GLU A 69 -0.58 8.05 11.56
C GLU A 69 -1.76 8.73 12.29
N ASN A 70 -1.63 10.00 12.69
CA ASN A 70 -2.67 10.71 13.45
C ASN A 70 -4.07 10.58 12.83
N PRO A 71 -5.11 10.34 13.65
CA PRO A 71 -6.46 10.12 13.15
C PRO A 71 -7.13 11.39 12.64
N PHE A 72 -6.60 12.58 12.98
CA PHE A 72 -7.16 13.87 12.57
C PHE A 72 -7.06 14.13 11.07
N SER A 73 -6.24 13.36 10.35
CA SER A 73 -6.10 13.44 8.90
C SER A 73 -6.84 12.32 8.17
N ASN A 74 -7.53 11.43 8.88
CA ASN A 74 -8.37 10.38 8.29
C ASN A 74 -9.60 10.99 7.62
N LYS A 75 -10.05 10.34 6.55
CA LYS A 75 -11.19 10.77 5.75
C LYS A 75 -12.11 9.57 5.53
N LEU A 76 -13.40 9.86 5.51
CA LEU A 76 -14.44 8.91 5.12
C LEU A 76 -14.95 9.31 3.74
N SER A 77 -15.26 8.30 2.96
CA SER A 77 -15.95 8.44 1.68
C SER A 77 -17.28 7.73 1.75
N SER A 78 -18.31 8.34 1.17
CA SER A 78 -19.63 7.73 0.99
C SER A 78 -20.09 7.88 -0.44
N SER A 79 -20.93 6.96 -0.91
CA SER A 79 -21.49 6.97 -2.26
C SER A 79 -23.02 6.97 -2.18
N SER A 80 -23.68 7.70 -3.07
CA SER A 80 -25.14 7.58 -3.19
C SER A 80 -25.60 6.29 -3.87
N GLU A 81 -24.69 5.55 -4.52
CA GLU A 81 -24.95 4.31 -5.26
C GLU A 81 -23.91 3.24 -4.85
N GLU A 82 -23.83 2.91 -3.55
CA GLU A 82 -22.78 2.02 -2.99
C GLU A 82 -22.73 0.64 -3.64
N TYR A 83 -23.85 0.12 -4.15
CA TYR A 83 -23.87 -1.17 -4.86
C TYR A 83 -23.11 -1.12 -6.19
N ALA A 84 -22.96 0.06 -6.80
CA ALA A 84 -22.34 0.27 -8.10
C ALA A 84 -20.91 0.78 -7.97
N VAL A 85 -20.66 1.74 -7.08
CA VAL A 85 -19.34 2.33 -6.89
C VAL A 85 -19.14 2.76 -5.44
N THR A 86 -18.03 2.34 -4.85
CA THR A 86 -17.51 2.85 -3.58
C THR A 86 -16.20 3.59 -3.82
N ALA A 87 -15.70 4.29 -2.81
CA ALA A 87 -14.45 5.01 -2.90
C ALA A 87 -13.70 4.92 -1.58
N ASP A 88 -12.38 4.94 -1.65
CA ASP A 88 -11.47 5.11 -0.52
C ASP A 88 -10.74 6.46 -0.68
N ALA A 89 -10.89 7.33 0.31
CA ALA A 89 -10.23 8.64 0.34
C ALA A 89 -8.91 8.57 1.11
N GLY A 90 -7.81 8.89 0.42
CA GLY A 90 -6.50 9.06 1.04
C GLY A 90 -6.42 10.28 1.95
N ARG A 91 -5.41 10.33 2.83
CA ARG A 91 -5.19 11.43 3.79
C ARG A 91 -5.03 12.81 3.14
N GLU A 92 -4.60 12.85 1.89
CA GLU A 92 -4.41 14.09 1.11
C GLU A 92 -5.60 14.40 0.15
N ALA A 93 -6.68 13.63 0.19
CA ALA A 93 -7.85 13.85 -0.67
C ALA A 93 -8.61 15.13 -0.30
N GLU A 94 -8.94 16.00 -1.25
CA GLU A 94 -9.69 17.22 -0.91
C GLU A 94 -11.10 16.91 -0.39
N PHE A 95 -11.56 17.68 0.59
CA PHE A 95 -12.94 17.57 1.06
C PHE A 95 -13.90 18.09 -0.01
N GLY A 96 -15.03 17.43 -0.15
CA GLY A 96 -16.05 17.85 -1.11
C GLY A 96 -16.87 16.69 -1.60
N SER A 97 -17.57 16.92 -2.71
CA SER A 97 -18.33 15.88 -3.38
C SER A 97 -18.17 15.99 -4.88
N PHE A 98 -18.14 14.85 -5.56
CA PHE A 98 -18.04 14.78 -7.01
C PHE A 98 -18.95 13.66 -7.54
N LYS A 99 -19.30 13.77 -8.83
CA LYS A 99 -20.21 12.80 -9.47
C LYS A 99 -19.45 11.83 -10.34
N ILE A 100 -19.79 10.55 -10.21
CA ILE A 100 -19.30 9.47 -11.05
C ILE A 100 -20.50 8.72 -11.63
N GLU A 101 -20.50 8.53 -12.94
CA GLU A 101 -21.47 7.65 -13.61
C GLU A 101 -20.71 6.43 -14.14
N VAL A 102 -21.00 5.25 -13.60
CA VAL A 102 -20.44 4.00 -14.10
C VAL A 102 -21.33 3.50 -15.22
N LEU A 103 -20.79 3.41 -16.43
CA LEU A 103 -21.49 2.91 -17.60
C LEU A 103 -21.42 1.39 -17.69
N GLN A 104 -20.25 0.83 -17.34
CA GLN A 104 -20.02 -0.61 -17.20
C GLN A 104 -18.78 -0.87 -16.34
N PRO A 105 -18.74 -1.96 -15.55
CA PRO A 105 -17.53 -2.42 -14.89
C PRO A 105 -16.59 -3.13 -15.87
N ALA A 106 -15.31 -3.19 -15.50
CA ALA A 106 -14.34 -4.06 -16.14
C ALA A 106 -14.71 -5.51 -15.87
N ALA A 107 -14.62 -6.35 -16.90
CA ALA A 107 -14.87 -7.77 -16.78
C ALA A 107 -13.71 -8.57 -17.34
N SER A 108 -13.63 -9.84 -16.95
CA SER A 108 -12.67 -10.81 -17.46
C SER A 108 -13.39 -11.88 -18.30
N ASP A 109 -12.64 -12.56 -19.16
CA ASP A 109 -13.17 -13.69 -19.93
C ASP A 109 -13.49 -14.88 -19.02
N ARG A 110 -14.69 -15.43 -19.17
CA ARG A 110 -15.17 -16.62 -18.43
C ARG A 110 -15.85 -17.58 -19.39
N PHE A 111 -15.27 -18.76 -19.57
CA PHE A 111 -15.75 -19.77 -20.51
C PHE A 111 -16.30 -20.99 -19.78
N LEU A 112 -17.54 -21.37 -20.09
CA LEU A 112 -18.18 -22.56 -19.58
C LEU A 112 -18.19 -23.64 -20.65
N SER A 113 -17.85 -24.88 -20.29
CA SER A 113 -18.05 -26.02 -21.18
C SER A 113 -19.52 -26.40 -21.28
N GLU A 114 -19.87 -27.14 -22.32
CA GLU A 114 -21.07 -27.97 -22.32
C GLU A 114 -20.98 -29.05 -21.23
N GLU A 115 -22.08 -29.79 -21.04
CA GLU A 115 -22.10 -30.92 -20.12
C GLU A 115 -21.11 -32.01 -20.56
N ILE A 116 -20.17 -32.32 -19.68
CA ILE A 116 -19.16 -33.36 -19.86
C ILE A 116 -19.32 -34.45 -18.81
N ASP A 117 -18.94 -35.67 -19.16
CA ASP A 117 -18.99 -36.80 -18.21
C ASP A 117 -18.03 -36.59 -17.04
N SER A 118 -18.48 -36.94 -15.84
CA SER A 118 -17.72 -36.73 -14.61
C SER A 118 -16.42 -37.55 -14.53
N ASP A 119 -16.35 -38.64 -15.31
CA ASP A 119 -15.19 -39.54 -15.45
C ASP A 119 -14.35 -39.27 -16.72
N MET A 120 -14.66 -38.19 -17.45
CA MET A 120 -13.92 -37.78 -18.65
C MET A 120 -12.41 -37.75 -18.41
N GLN A 121 -11.68 -38.36 -19.35
CA GLN A 121 -10.23 -38.29 -19.42
C GLN A 121 -9.80 -37.11 -20.31
N VAL A 122 -8.86 -36.32 -19.82
CA VAL A 122 -8.20 -35.25 -20.57
C VAL A 122 -6.97 -35.83 -21.26
N ALA A 123 -6.85 -35.62 -22.58
CA ALA A 123 -5.79 -36.19 -23.41
C ALA A 123 -4.41 -35.61 -23.09
N PRO A 124 -3.31 -36.38 -23.23
CA PRO A 124 -1.96 -35.85 -23.09
C PRO A 124 -1.66 -34.79 -24.15
N GLY A 125 -0.81 -33.81 -23.82
CA GLY A 125 -0.41 -32.77 -24.77
C GLY A 125 0.13 -31.51 -24.09
N LYS A 126 0.57 -30.54 -24.91
CA LYS A 126 0.99 -29.23 -24.42
C LYS A 126 -0.23 -28.31 -24.31
N TYR A 127 -0.63 -28.00 -23.08
CA TYR A 127 -1.71 -27.07 -22.78
C TYR A 127 -1.14 -25.68 -22.57
N THR A 128 -1.70 -24.72 -23.31
CA THR A 128 -1.25 -23.33 -23.30
C THR A 128 -2.45 -22.40 -23.17
N TYR A 129 -2.38 -21.52 -22.16
CA TYR A 129 -3.35 -20.46 -21.94
C TYR A 129 -2.62 -19.12 -21.87
N SER A 130 -3.17 -18.09 -22.48
CA SER A 130 -2.61 -16.74 -22.45
C SER A 130 -3.66 -15.76 -21.92
N VAL A 131 -3.26 -14.84 -21.03
CA VAL A 131 -4.08 -13.73 -20.53
C VAL A 131 -3.23 -12.47 -20.60
N GLY A 132 -3.53 -11.60 -21.56
CA GLY A 132 -2.64 -10.48 -21.91
C GLY A 132 -1.25 -11.00 -22.27
N GLU A 133 -0.21 -10.47 -21.62
CA GLU A 133 1.18 -10.92 -21.82
C GLU A 133 1.55 -12.20 -21.05
N LYS A 134 0.75 -12.60 -20.05
CA LYS A 134 1.05 -13.76 -19.22
C LYS A 134 0.67 -15.05 -19.94
N LYS A 135 1.62 -15.99 -20.00
CA LYS A 135 1.45 -17.29 -20.63
C LYS A 135 1.60 -18.44 -19.62
N ILE A 136 0.66 -19.38 -19.65
CA ILE A 136 0.62 -20.57 -18.80
C ILE A 136 0.77 -21.79 -19.69
N ASP A 137 1.97 -22.36 -19.70
CA ASP A 137 2.33 -23.55 -20.46
C ASP A 137 2.58 -24.74 -19.54
N PHE A 138 1.97 -25.90 -19.82
CA PHE A 138 2.37 -27.15 -19.19
C PHE A 138 2.10 -28.37 -20.08
N ASN A 139 2.98 -29.36 -19.96
CA ASN A 139 2.81 -30.66 -20.63
C ASN A 139 1.99 -31.58 -19.72
N TRP A 140 0.77 -31.90 -20.13
CA TRP A 140 -0.12 -32.82 -19.44
C TRP A 140 0.14 -34.26 -19.91
N LYS A 141 0.23 -35.20 -18.96
CA LYS A 141 0.49 -36.62 -19.26
C LYS A 141 -0.78 -37.41 -19.62
N GLY A 142 -1.95 -36.78 -19.58
CA GLY A 142 -3.24 -37.46 -19.66
C GLY A 142 -3.73 -37.89 -18.27
N GLY A 143 -5.04 -37.94 -18.09
CA GLY A 143 -5.64 -38.37 -16.82
C GLY A 143 -7.03 -37.80 -16.57
N LYS A 144 -7.53 -37.94 -15.34
CA LYS A 144 -8.88 -37.52 -14.94
C LYS A 144 -9.04 -36.00 -15.01
N LEU A 145 -10.24 -35.55 -15.34
CA LEU A 145 -10.62 -34.13 -15.38
C LEU A 145 -10.31 -33.37 -14.07
N ASN A 146 -10.60 -33.96 -12.91
CA ASN A 146 -10.29 -33.33 -11.61
C ASN A 146 -8.79 -33.05 -11.45
N ASP A 147 -7.93 -33.99 -11.84
CA ASP A 147 -6.48 -33.86 -11.71
C ASP A 147 -5.94 -32.80 -12.67
N PHE A 148 -6.52 -32.72 -13.88
CA PHE A 148 -6.22 -31.67 -14.85
C PHE A 148 -6.59 -30.28 -14.31
N VAL A 149 -7.78 -30.12 -13.73
CA VAL A 149 -8.23 -28.84 -13.12
C VAL A 149 -7.32 -28.43 -11.97
N ASN A 150 -6.92 -29.37 -11.11
CA ASN A 150 -5.98 -29.10 -10.03
C ASN A 150 -4.60 -28.69 -10.55
N ALA A 151 -4.10 -29.33 -11.61
CA ALA A 151 -2.85 -28.96 -12.26
C ALA A 151 -2.94 -27.57 -12.89
N LEU A 152 -4.06 -27.26 -13.55
CA LEU A 152 -4.31 -25.96 -14.17
C LEU A 152 -4.34 -24.84 -13.12
N ASN A 153 -5.07 -25.01 -12.02
CA ASN A 153 -5.11 -24.04 -10.92
C ASN A 153 -3.74 -23.82 -10.27
N ARG A 154 -2.97 -24.89 -10.07
CA ARG A 154 -1.62 -24.80 -9.49
C ARG A 154 -0.65 -24.03 -10.40
N ARG A 155 -0.80 -24.13 -11.71
CA ARG A 155 0.01 -23.41 -12.70
C ARG A 155 -0.51 -22.00 -12.99
N GLY A 156 -1.83 -21.81 -12.92
CA GLY A 156 -2.54 -20.58 -13.27
C GLY A 156 -2.45 -19.48 -12.22
N ASN A 157 -2.28 -19.83 -10.94
CA ASN A 157 -2.09 -18.90 -9.81
C ASN A 157 -3.04 -17.68 -9.86
N ASP A 158 -2.51 -16.46 -10.04
CA ASP A 158 -3.23 -15.19 -10.07
C ASP A 158 -3.75 -14.79 -11.46
N THR A 159 -3.68 -15.69 -12.44
CA THR A 159 -3.91 -15.39 -13.86
C THR A 159 -5.16 -16.09 -14.40
N ILE A 160 -5.34 -17.38 -14.12
CA ILE A 160 -6.56 -18.13 -14.47
C ILE A 160 -7.00 -19.01 -13.31
N LYS A 161 -8.30 -19.28 -13.26
CA LYS A 161 -8.92 -20.23 -12.34
C LYS A 161 -9.84 -21.17 -13.11
N ALA A 162 -9.84 -22.43 -12.72
CA ALA A 162 -10.69 -23.47 -13.28
C ALA A 162 -11.49 -24.14 -12.16
N SER A 163 -12.78 -24.39 -12.42
CA SER A 163 -13.67 -25.04 -11.46
C SER A 163 -14.64 -25.99 -12.15
N LEU A 164 -15.03 -27.04 -11.44
CA LEU A 164 -16.01 -28.01 -11.91
C LEU A 164 -17.34 -27.78 -11.22
N ILE A 165 -18.38 -27.60 -12.01
CA ILE A 165 -19.76 -27.36 -11.58
C ILE A 165 -20.54 -28.66 -11.81
N GLY A 166 -21.19 -29.18 -10.76
CA GLY A 166 -22.05 -30.36 -10.90
C GLY A 166 -23.36 -30.00 -11.60
N VAL A 167 -23.73 -30.75 -12.63
CA VAL A 167 -24.99 -30.56 -13.38
C VAL A 167 -26.00 -31.65 -13.04
N SER A 168 -25.55 -32.90 -13.02
CA SER A 168 -26.35 -34.06 -12.57
C SER A 168 -25.42 -35.16 -12.03
N ALA A 169 -25.96 -36.31 -11.60
CA ALA A 169 -25.21 -37.38 -10.92
C ALA A 169 -23.90 -37.78 -11.65
N ASN A 170 -23.89 -37.77 -12.99
CA ASN A 170 -22.74 -38.17 -13.80
C ASN A 170 -22.24 -37.08 -14.78
N LYS A 171 -22.78 -35.86 -14.69
CA LYS A 171 -22.43 -34.76 -15.59
C LYS A 171 -21.91 -33.54 -14.84
N LYS A 172 -20.88 -32.91 -15.39
CA LYS A 172 -20.27 -31.69 -14.88
C LYS A 172 -20.11 -30.68 -16.02
N SER A 173 -19.92 -29.41 -15.68
CA SER A 173 -19.40 -28.40 -16.58
C SER A 173 -18.10 -27.84 -16.01
N LEU A 174 -17.13 -27.58 -16.88
CA LEU A 174 -15.87 -26.95 -16.54
C LEU A 174 -15.99 -25.46 -16.82
N LEU A 175 -15.75 -24.64 -15.81
CA LEU A 175 -15.57 -23.19 -15.93
C LEU A 175 -14.07 -22.89 -15.93
N ILE A 176 -13.59 -22.12 -16.91
CA ILE A 176 -12.25 -21.52 -16.90
C ILE A 176 -12.42 -20.01 -17.01
N GLU A 177 -11.90 -19.27 -16.04
CA GLU A 177 -11.97 -17.81 -15.94
C GLU A 177 -10.59 -17.16 -15.85
N SER A 178 -10.43 -16.02 -16.49
CA SER A 178 -9.33 -15.10 -16.24
C SER A 178 -9.55 -14.37 -14.92
N LEU A 179 -8.48 -14.23 -14.13
CA LEU A 179 -8.46 -13.42 -12.91
C LEU A 179 -8.04 -11.97 -13.17
N LYS A 180 -7.75 -11.62 -14.43
CA LYS A 180 -7.44 -10.25 -14.87
C LYS A 180 -8.59 -9.71 -15.71
N THR A 181 -9.15 -8.59 -15.30
CA THR A 181 -10.18 -7.84 -16.06
C THR A 181 -9.53 -6.97 -17.13
N GLY A 182 -10.35 -6.41 -18.02
CA GLY A 182 -9.91 -5.47 -19.03
C GLY A 182 -9.86 -6.08 -20.42
N LYS A 183 -10.12 -5.24 -21.43
CA LYS A 183 -10.28 -5.63 -22.83
C LYS A 183 -9.05 -6.36 -23.38
N GLU A 184 -7.85 -5.93 -23.00
CA GLU A 184 -6.58 -6.51 -23.47
C GLU A 184 -6.22 -7.83 -22.75
N ASN A 185 -6.84 -8.12 -21.60
CA ASN A 185 -6.59 -9.33 -20.80
C ASN A 185 -7.49 -10.50 -21.23
N ARG A 186 -7.56 -10.73 -22.54
CA ARG A 186 -8.34 -11.84 -23.13
C ARG A 186 -7.75 -13.19 -22.75
N LEU A 187 -8.61 -14.14 -22.39
CA LEU A 187 -8.21 -15.52 -22.15
C LEU A 187 -8.19 -16.27 -23.49
N VAL A 188 -6.98 -16.62 -23.93
CA VAL A 188 -6.71 -17.32 -25.19
C VAL A 188 -6.32 -18.76 -24.91
N PHE A 189 -6.93 -19.69 -25.65
CA PHE A 189 -6.58 -21.11 -25.66
C PHE A 189 -5.66 -21.38 -26.85
N GLU A 190 -4.49 -22.00 -26.61
CA GLU A 190 -3.55 -22.38 -27.66
C GLU A 190 -3.16 -23.86 -27.52
N ASN A 191 -2.58 -24.44 -28.58
CA ASN A 191 -2.14 -25.84 -28.61
C ASN A 191 -3.25 -26.80 -28.15
N GLN A 192 -2.94 -27.76 -27.28
CA GLN A 192 -3.90 -28.75 -26.80
C GLN A 192 -5.05 -28.13 -26.00
N ALA A 193 -4.86 -26.92 -25.44
CA ALA A 193 -5.93 -26.22 -24.74
C ALA A 193 -7.03 -25.76 -25.70
N LEU A 194 -6.67 -25.35 -26.93
CA LEU A 194 -7.64 -24.97 -27.96
C LEU A 194 -8.47 -26.17 -28.42
N ASP A 195 -7.80 -27.30 -28.70
CA ASP A 195 -8.49 -28.53 -29.10
C ASP A 195 -9.42 -29.03 -28.00
N PHE A 196 -8.96 -28.95 -26.75
CA PHE A 196 -9.77 -29.30 -25.59
C PHE A 196 -10.98 -28.36 -25.45
N ALA A 197 -10.79 -27.05 -25.55
CA ALA A 197 -11.87 -26.06 -25.46
C ALA A 197 -12.91 -26.23 -26.59
N LYS A 198 -12.49 -26.61 -27.80
CA LYS A 198 -13.40 -26.98 -28.90
C LYS A 198 -14.16 -28.26 -28.60
N LYS A 199 -13.47 -29.29 -28.12
CA LYS A 199 -14.08 -30.59 -27.77
C LYS A 199 -15.12 -30.47 -26.66
N THR A 200 -14.87 -29.60 -25.68
CA THR A 200 -15.78 -29.38 -24.54
C THR A 200 -16.83 -28.30 -24.82
N GLY A 201 -16.87 -27.73 -26.03
CA GLY A 201 -17.86 -26.74 -26.42
C GLY A 201 -17.71 -25.37 -25.74
N MET A 202 -16.54 -25.04 -25.19
CA MET A 202 -16.24 -23.70 -24.69
C MET A 202 -16.11 -22.67 -25.84
N VAL A 203 -15.51 -23.10 -26.94
CA VAL A 203 -15.25 -22.27 -28.12
C VAL A 203 -15.61 -23.00 -29.42
N SER A 204 -16.04 -22.27 -30.44
CA SER A 204 -16.23 -22.76 -31.82
C SER A 204 -15.10 -22.27 -32.72
N SER A 205 -14.85 -22.98 -33.83
CA SER A 205 -13.85 -22.51 -34.80
C SER A 205 -14.39 -21.29 -35.55
N ALA A 206 -13.61 -20.22 -35.57
CA ALA A 206 -13.91 -19.02 -36.34
C ALA A 206 -12.88 -18.88 -37.46
N LYS A 207 -13.31 -18.51 -38.67
CA LYS A 207 -12.35 -18.15 -39.73
C LYS A 207 -11.65 -16.87 -39.29
N SER A 208 -10.38 -16.97 -38.91
CA SER A 208 -9.54 -15.79 -38.69
C SER A 208 -9.30 -15.10 -40.03
N GLU A 209 -10.04 -14.03 -40.29
CA GLU A 209 -9.82 -13.15 -41.43
C GLU A 209 -8.79 -12.10 -41.04
N THR A 210 -7.52 -12.44 -41.23
CA THR A 210 -6.43 -11.47 -41.19
C THR A 210 -6.02 -11.14 -42.63
N ILE A 211 -6.13 -9.89 -43.02
CA ILE A 211 -5.89 -9.40 -44.38
C ILE A 211 -4.77 -8.36 -44.31
N THR A 212 -3.61 -8.69 -44.87
CA THR A 212 -2.53 -7.70 -45.03
C THR A 212 -2.76 -6.88 -46.30
N LEU A 213 -2.89 -5.57 -46.15
CA LEU A 213 -2.97 -4.61 -47.25
C LEU A 213 -1.58 -4.41 -47.85
N LYS A 214 -1.24 -5.25 -48.82
CA LYS A 214 -0.01 -5.10 -49.58
C LYS A 214 -0.10 -3.87 -50.48
N TYR A 215 0.88 -2.98 -50.37
CA TYR A 215 1.03 -1.90 -51.33
C TYR A 215 1.37 -2.47 -52.71
N SER A 216 0.63 -2.06 -53.74
CA SER A 216 1.03 -2.21 -55.13
C SER A 216 0.79 -0.89 -55.86
N SER A 217 1.74 -0.47 -56.71
CA SER A 217 1.65 0.78 -57.47
C SER A 217 0.44 0.84 -58.42
N LEU A 218 -0.11 -0.33 -58.77
CA LEU A 218 -1.29 -0.51 -59.61
C LEU A 218 -2.62 -0.36 -58.84
N SER A 219 -2.67 -0.79 -57.57
CA SER A 219 -3.89 -0.76 -56.75
C SER A 219 -3.99 0.46 -55.83
N ALA A 220 -2.88 1.12 -55.54
CA ALA A 220 -2.85 2.33 -54.72
C ALA A 220 -3.23 3.58 -55.52
N LYS A 221 -4.10 4.42 -54.94
CA LYS A 221 -4.45 5.75 -55.47
C LYS A 221 -3.46 6.79 -54.92
N THR A 222 -3.20 7.84 -55.68
CA THR A 222 -2.44 9.00 -55.19
C THR A 222 -3.37 9.84 -54.33
N PRO A 223 -3.01 10.17 -53.07
CA PRO A 223 -3.84 11.00 -52.22
C PRO A 223 -3.80 12.46 -52.69
N GLU A 224 -4.85 13.22 -52.38
CA GLU A 224 -4.86 14.67 -52.64
C GLU A 224 -3.75 15.36 -51.83
N THR A 225 -3.10 16.34 -52.46
CA THR A 225 -2.13 17.21 -51.78
C THR A 225 -2.90 18.20 -50.91
N LYS A 226 -2.73 18.11 -49.59
CA LYS A 226 -3.36 19.01 -48.61
C LYS A 226 -2.28 19.54 -47.66
N ASP A 227 -1.51 20.51 -48.14
CA ASP A 227 -0.45 21.12 -47.35
C ASP A 227 -0.99 22.28 -46.51
N GLU A 228 -0.57 22.34 -45.24
CA GLU A 228 -0.87 23.46 -44.34
C GLU A 228 -0.17 24.75 -44.77
N ILE A 229 0.99 24.63 -45.41
CA ILE A 229 1.80 25.76 -45.91
C ILE A 229 1.92 25.63 -47.43
N GLN A 230 1.22 26.50 -48.17
CA GLN A 230 1.34 26.59 -49.62
C GLN A 230 2.60 27.40 -49.98
N GLN A 231 3.56 26.78 -50.66
CA GLN A 231 4.76 27.45 -51.19
C GLN A 231 4.88 27.17 -52.68
N GLU A 232 5.31 28.17 -53.45
CA GLU A 232 5.63 27.99 -54.86
C GLU A 232 6.77 26.97 -55.02
N LYS A 233 6.62 26.05 -55.99
CA LYS A 233 7.62 25.04 -56.40
C LYS A 233 7.82 23.82 -55.49
N ILE A 234 6.98 23.58 -54.49
CA ILE A 234 6.99 22.30 -53.77
C ILE A 234 6.25 21.24 -54.60
N PRO A 235 6.84 20.05 -54.87
CA PRO A 235 6.19 19.00 -55.64
C PRO A 235 4.88 18.52 -54.99
N GLU A 236 3.86 18.21 -55.80
CA GLU A 236 2.65 17.53 -55.33
C GLU A 236 2.96 16.14 -54.77
N ILE A 237 2.09 15.65 -53.89
CA ILE A 237 2.23 14.34 -53.28
C ILE A 237 2.02 13.26 -54.34
N SER A 238 2.95 12.31 -54.42
CA SER A 238 2.94 11.30 -55.47
C SER A 238 3.18 9.89 -54.94
N LYS A 239 2.45 8.92 -55.50
CA LYS A 239 2.71 7.49 -55.26
C LYS A 239 4.02 6.99 -55.86
N SER A 240 4.62 7.72 -56.81
CA SER A 240 5.93 7.39 -57.40
C SER A 240 7.09 7.50 -56.40
N LYS A 241 6.88 8.28 -55.32
CA LYS A 241 7.79 8.47 -54.19
C LYS A 241 7.55 7.45 -53.06
N VAL A 242 6.85 6.36 -53.38
CA VAL A 242 6.59 5.24 -52.46
C VAL A 242 7.25 3.98 -53.01
N LYS A 243 8.09 3.35 -52.19
CA LYS A 243 8.78 2.10 -52.52
C LYS A 243 8.31 1.01 -51.56
N ALA A 244 7.94 -0.15 -52.08
CA ALA A 244 7.57 -1.30 -51.25
C ALA A 244 8.52 -2.48 -51.51
N ASN A 245 9.02 -3.08 -50.44
CA ASN A 245 9.82 -4.29 -50.47
C ASN A 245 9.21 -5.33 -49.53
N GLY A 246 8.49 -6.30 -50.10
CA GLY A 246 7.72 -7.27 -49.31
C GLY A 246 6.62 -6.59 -48.50
N ASN A 247 6.77 -6.61 -47.17
CA ASN A 247 5.83 -5.96 -46.25
C ASN A 247 6.33 -4.60 -45.74
N ASP A 248 7.52 -4.14 -46.13
CA ASP A 248 8.01 -2.82 -45.74
C ASP A 248 7.72 -1.80 -46.84
N ILE A 249 7.20 -0.64 -46.45
CA ILE A 249 6.79 0.46 -47.32
C ILE A 249 7.58 1.70 -46.89
N THR A 250 8.41 2.22 -47.77
CA THR A 250 9.15 3.47 -47.61
C THR A 250 8.45 4.57 -48.40
N ILE A 251 8.14 5.67 -47.72
CA ILE A 251 7.49 6.85 -48.28
C ILE A 251 8.49 7.99 -48.15
N GLU A 252 9.08 8.37 -49.29
CA GLU A 252 10.00 9.49 -49.39
C GLU A 252 9.27 10.82 -49.09
N PRO A 253 10.00 11.93 -48.89
CA PRO A 253 9.40 13.26 -48.85
C PRO A 253 8.44 13.46 -50.03
N ARG A 254 7.24 13.99 -49.76
CA ARG A 254 6.16 14.17 -50.75
C ARG A 254 5.63 12.86 -51.34
N GLY A 255 5.88 11.73 -50.69
CA GLY A 255 5.27 10.45 -51.01
C GLY A 255 3.91 10.29 -50.34
N GLY A 256 3.02 9.55 -50.99
CA GLY A 256 1.74 9.21 -50.39
C GLY A 256 0.95 8.19 -51.18
N PHE A 257 0.03 7.52 -50.52
CA PHE A 257 -0.86 6.54 -51.14
C PHE A 257 -2.18 6.42 -50.37
N GLU A 258 -3.22 5.97 -51.06
CA GLU A 258 -4.50 5.58 -50.50
C GLU A 258 -4.76 4.09 -50.81
N LEU A 259 -5.11 3.31 -49.78
CA LEU A 259 -5.48 1.89 -49.89
C LEU A 259 -6.90 1.67 -49.37
N GLU A 260 -7.74 1.04 -50.20
CA GLU A 260 -9.10 0.67 -49.80
C GLU A 260 -9.09 -0.43 -48.73
N LEU A 261 -9.91 -0.25 -47.70
CA LEU A 261 -10.08 -1.24 -46.64
C LEU A 261 -10.93 -2.43 -47.14
N PRO A 262 -10.67 -3.66 -46.69
CA PRO A 262 -11.45 -4.82 -47.10
C PRO A 262 -12.91 -4.66 -46.65
N SER A 263 -13.87 -5.07 -47.48
CA SER A 263 -15.30 -4.91 -47.17
C SER A 263 -15.74 -5.69 -45.93
N SER A 264 -15.08 -6.82 -45.61
CA SER A 264 -15.37 -7.60 -44.39
C SER A 264 -14.95 -6.86 -43.12
N ILE A 265 -13.87 -6.07 -43.18
CA ILE A 265 -13.37 -5.27 -42.07
C ILE A 265 -14.19 -3.99 -41.91
N ARG A 266 -14.53 -3.31 -43.01
CA ARG A 266 -15.39 -2.11 -42.99
C ARG A 266 -16.77 -2.34 -42.36
N LYS A 267 -17.32 -3.54 -42.51
CA LYS A 267 -18.62 -3.93 -41.96
C LYS A 267 -18.54 -4.50 -40.54
N SER A 268 -17.34 -4.74 -40.01
CA SER A 268 -17.15 -5.31 -38.69
C SER A 268 -17.08 -4.21 -37.63
N SER A 269 -17.92 -4.30 -36.60
CA SER A 269 -17.84 -3.44 -35.42
C SER A 269 -16.62 -3.70 -34.55
N SER A 270 -15.87 -4.77 -34.81
CA SER A 270 -14.60 -5.11 -34.16
C SER A 270 -13.41 -5.14 -35.14
N GLY A 271 -13.53 -4.48 -36.31
CA GLY A 271 -12.43 -4.32 -37.24
C GLY A 271 -11.30 -3.47 -36.66
N LYS A 272 -10.05 -3.92 -36.82
CA LYS A 272 -8.84 -3.19 -36.47
C LYS A 272 -7.87 -3.10 -37.65
N ILE A 273 -7.06 -2.05 -37.67
CA ILE A 273 -5.91 -1.88 -38.57
C ILE A 273 -4.66 -1.71 -37.71
N GLU A 274 -3.62 -2.50 -37.97
CA GLU A 274 -2.33 -2.39 -37.29
C GLU A 274 -1.16 -2.26 -38.26
N PHE A 275 -0.22 -1.36 -37.96
CA PHE A 275 1.07 -1.26 -38.63
C PHE A 275 2.10 -0.63 -37.70
N SER A 276 3.38 -0.74 -38.03
CA SER A 276 4.46 -0.04 -37.32
C SER A 276 5.16 0.91 -38.26
N PHE A 277 5.58 2.08 -37.78
CA PHE A 277 6.35 3.04 -38.57
C PHE A 277 7.53 3.63 -37.81
N THR A 278 8.45 4.20 -38.58
CA THR A 278 9.64 4.93 -38.14
C THR A 278 9.87 6.11 -39.07
N GLU A 279 10.40 7.20 -38.53
CA GLU A 279 10.75 8.40 -39.27
C GLU A 279 12.28 8.52 -39.35
N LYS A 280 12.78 8.95 -40.52
CA LYS A 280 14.20 9.18 -40.76
C LYS A 280 14.38 10.56 -41.42
N LYS A 281 15.25 11.39 -40.86
CA LYS A 281 15.64 12.65 -41.50
C LYS A 281 16.46 12.37 -42.76
N VAL A 282 16.10 13.00 -43.87
CA VAL A 282 16.76 12.89 -45.18
C VAL A 282 17.12 14.28 -45.70
N GLN A 283 17.78 14.35 -46.86
CA GLN A 283 18.14 15.61 -47.49
C GLN A 283 16.88 16.41 -47.83
N GLU A 284 16.92 17.70 -47.54
CA GLU A 284 15.83 18.65 -47.72
C GLU A 284 15.62 18.90 -49.23
N ILE A 285 14.44 18.54 -49.75
CA ILE A 285 14.16 18.63 -51.19
C ILE A 285 13.96 20.07 -51.69
N THR A 286 13.79 21.04 -50.79
CA THR A 286 13.62 22.44 -51.15
C THR A 286 14.92 23.13 -51.59
N GLU A 287 16.10 22.51 -51.40
CA GLU A 287 17.38 23.05 -51.84
C GLU A 287 17.64 22.88 -53.36
N GLU A 288 17.04 21.88 -54.03
CA GLU A 288 17.30 21.58 -55.45
C GLU A 288 16.50 22.44 -56.44
N THR A 289 15.37 23.04 -56.05
CA THR A 289 14.44 23.75 -56.97
C THR A 289 14.83 25.20 -57.33
N VAL A 290 16.01 25.67 -56.92
CA VAL A 290 16.43 27.10 -57.07
C VAL A 290 17.34 27.36 -58.29
N GLN A 291 17.71 26.38 -59.10
CA GLN A 291 18.45 26.67 -60.34
C GLN A 291 17.50 27.13 -61.46
N THR A 292 17.33 28.45 -61.59
CA THR A 292 16.72 29.05 -62.78
C THR A 292 17.82 29.23 -63.84
N PRO A 293 17.63 28.83 -65.11
CA PRO A 293 18.62 29.10 -66.15
C PRO A 293 18.76 30.62 -66.34
N LYS A 294 19.97 31.16 -66.25
CA LYS A 294 20.24 32.54 -66.71
C LYS A 294 20.09 32.55 -68.23
N GLU A 295 18.96 33.00 -68.76
CA GLU A 295 18.85 33.34 -70.18
C GLU A 295 19.83 34.48 -70.48
N LYS A 296 20.85 34.16 -71.29
CA LYS A 296 21.85 35.13 -71.73
C LYS A 296 21.27 35.84 -72.96
N LEU A 297 21.09 37.16 -72.90
CA LEU A 297 20.76 37.93 -74.12
C LEU A 297 21.94 37.80 -75.09
N GLU A 298 21.69 37.26 -76.28
CA GLU A 298 22.66 37.17 -77.37
C GLU A 298 22.15 37.97 -78.58
N LEU A 299 23.08 38.65 -79.27
CA LEU A 299 22.73 39.36 -80.51
C LEU A 299 22.41 38.33 -81.61
N PRO A 300 21.45 38.60 -82.50
CA PRO A 300 21.12 37.70 -83.59
C PRO A 300 22.33 37.48 -84.50
N PRO A 301 22.55 36.25 -85.01
CA PRO A 301 23.66 35.95 -85.90
C PRO A 301 23.55 36.72 -87.22
N PRO A 302 24.67 36.97 -87.94
CA PRO A 302 24.64 37.69 -89.20
C PRO A 302 23.73 37.00 -90.23
N LEU A 303 22.92 37.82 -90.91
CA LEU A 303 22.03 37.36 -91.97
C LEU A 303 22.83 36.72 -93.11
N ARG A 304 22.34 35.57 -93.60
CA ARG A 304 22.90 34.88 -94.77
C ARG A 304 21.89 34.88 -95.92
N VAL A 305 22.39 35.02 -97.14
CA VAL A 305 21.62 34.76 -98.36
C VAL A 305 22.34 33.68 -99.16
N THR A 306 21.59 32.71 -99.66
CA THR A 306 22.10 31.61 -100.48
C THR A 306 21.40 31.62 -101.83
N TYR A 307 22.16 31.61 -102.92
CA TYR A 307 21.65 31.48 -104.28
C TYR A 307 22.57 30.55 -105.08
N GLU A 308 22.00 29.58 -105.82
CA GLU A 308 22.73 28.61 -106.65
C GLU A 308 23.88 27.89 -105.90
N GLY A 309 23.70 27.62 -104.60
CA GLY A 309 24.69 26.89 -103.79
C GLY A 309 25.84 27.73 -103.21
N ILE A 310 25.88 29.05 -103.48
CA ILE A 310 26.85 29.97 -102.87
C ILE A 310 26.17 30.75 -101.75
N SER A 311 26.73 30.71 -100.54
CA SER A 311 26.26 31.49 -99.39
C SER A 311 27.15 32.69 -99.12
N VAL A 312 26.54 33.88 -99.06
CA VAL A 312 27.20 35.12 -98.63
C VAL A 312 26.67 35.47 -97.24
N PHE A 313 27.58 35.68 -96.29
CA PHE A 313 27.27 36.10 -94.92
C PHE A 313 27.48 37.60 -94.78
N ASN A 314 26.55 38.29 -94.11
CA ASN A 314 26.80 39.65 -93.67
C ASN A 314 27.88 39.68 -92.57
N ASN A 315 28.55 40.82 -92.36
CA ASN A 315 29.47 40.95 -91.23
C ASN A 315 28.70 40.83 -89.90
N PRO A 316 29.28 40.17 -88.87
CA PRO A 316 28.71 40.20 -87.52
C PRO A 316 28.72 41.63 -86.97
N SER A 317 27.77 41.94 -86.10
CA SER A 317 27.65 43.27 -85.47
C SER A 317 28.81 43.52 -84.51
N ASP A 318 29.50 44.67 -84.65
CA ASP A 318 30.59 45.09 -83.73
C ASP A 318 30.07 45.68 -82.40
N SER A 319 28.75 45.74 -82.19
CA SER A 319 28.15 46.26 -80.97
C SER A 319 28.24 45.26 -79.81
N THR A 320 28.74 45.68 -78.65
CA THR A 320 28.64 44.92 -77.40
C THR A 320 27.36 45.28 -76.63
N LEU A 321 26.65 44.28 -76.07
CA LEU A 321 25.52 44.53 -75.17
C LEU A 321 25.99 45.25 -73.89
N PRO A 322 25.23 46.20 -73.34
CA PRO A 322 25.54 46.80 -72.04
C PRO A 322 25.59 45.72 -70.95
N PRO A 323 26.44 45.84 -69.91
CA PRO A 323 26.40 44.91 -68.78
C PRO A 323 25.02 44.96 -68.12
N ALA A 324 24.36 43.80 -68.02
CA ALA A 324 23.05 43.69 -67.39
C ALA A 324 23.13 44.16 -65.94
N GLN A 325 22.30 45.13 -65.56
CA GLN A 325 22.10 45.46 -64.14
C GLN A 325 21.33 44.30 -63.51
N GLU A 326 21.98 43.55 -62.61
CA GLU A 326 21.32 42.52 -61.81
C GLU A 326 20.33 43.19 -60.85
N GLN A 327 19.05 43.22 -61.22
CA GLN A 327 17.97 43.35 -60.25
C GLN A 327 17.81 41.99 -59.55
N GLN A 328 18.33 41.88 -58.33
CA GLN A 328 18.04 40.73 -57.48
C GLN A 328 16.60 40.84 -56.95
N GLU A 329 15.66 40.13 -57.58
CA GLU A 329 14.42 39.77 -56.90
C GLU A 329 14.76 38.90 -55.69
N GLN A 330 14.56 39.41 -54.48
CA GLN A 330 14.57 38.59 -53.27
C GLN A 330 13.37 37.63 -53.29
N LYS A 331 13.53 36.46 -53.89
CA LYS A 331 12.62 35.33 -53.65
C LYS A 331 12.89 34.81 -52.24
N SER A 332 11.83 34.72 -51.42
CA SER A 332 11.89 34.12 -50.09
C SER A 332 12.48 32.72 -50.18
N LYS A 333 13.43 32.40 -49.28
CA LYS A 333 13.97 31.04 -49.17
C LYS A 333 12.81 30.08 -48.85
N PRO A 334 12.68 28.93 -49.54
CA PRO A 334 11.73 27.90 -49.16
C PRO A 334 11.87 27.52 -47.68
N VAL A 335 10.74 27.27 -47.01
CA VAL A 335 10.71 26.89 -45.58
C VAL A 335 10.49 25.38 -45.48
N GLU A 336 11.31 24.70 -44.68
CA GLU A 336 11.15 23.27 -44.38
C GLU A 336 9.73 23.00 -43.86
N ILE A 337 9.00 22.11 -44.55
CA ILE A 337 7.72 21.57 -44.08
C ILE A 337 8.00 20.32 -43.25
N SER A 338 7.68 20.40 -41.96
CA SER A 338 7.69 19.27 -41.02
C SER A 338 6.31 19.07 -40.39
N SER A 339 5.55 18.07 -40.85
CA SER A 339 4.27 17.66 -40.28
C SER A 339 4.40 16.30 -39.56
N SER A 340 3.80 16.21 -38.38
CA SER A 340 3.65 14.97 -37.61
C SER A 340 2.41 14.16 -38.01
N GLN A 341 1.55 14.71 -38.87
CA GLN A 341 0.25 14.13 -39.21
C GLN A 341 0.31 13.45 -40.59
N VAL A 342 0.60 12.16 -40.58
CA VAL A 342 0.89 11.38 -41.79
C VAL A 342 -0.25 10.43 -42.16
N PHE A 343 -1.00 9.97 -41.17
CA PHE A 343 -1.97 8.89 -41.29
C PHE A 343 -3.39 9.42 -41.15
N PHE A 344 -4.26 9.02 -42.07
CA PHE A 344 -5.64 9.46 -42.12
C PHE A 344 -6.56 8.29 -42.49
N ILE A 345 -7.78 8.32 -42.00
CA ILE A 345 -8.86 7.44 -42.44
C ILE A 345 -9.86 8.28 -43.23
N LYS A 346 -10.15 7.85 -44.46
CA LYS A 346 -11.11 8.51 -45.34
C LYS A 346 -12.46 7.80 -45.27
N ASP A 347 -13.52 8.55 -45.08
CA ASP A 347 -14.89 8.04 -45.02
C ASP A 347 -15.53 7.89 -46.42
N SER A 348 -16.81 7.45 -46.48
CA SER A 348 -17.56 7.32 -47.72
C SER A 348 -17.89 8.63 -48.41
N ASP A 349 -17.89 9.72 -47.67
CA ASP A 349 -18.25 11.06 -48.15
C ASP A 349 -17.00 11.82 -48.64
N GLY A 350 -15.81 11.23 -48.46
CA GLY A 350 -14.51 11.75 -48.88
C GLY A 350 -13.80 12.58 -47.82
N ASN A 351 -14.34 12.69 -46.61
CA ASN A 351 -13.67 13.40 -45.51
C ASN A 351 -12.55 12.55 -44.94
N GLU A 352 -11.43 13.20 -44.60
CA GLU A 352 -10.26 12.55 -44.01
C GLU A 352 -10.13 12.94 -42.54
N GLN A 353 -10.14 11.95 -41.66
CA GLN A 353 -9.89 12.14 -40.23
C GLN A 353 -8.48 11.68 -39.88
N PRO A 354 -7.68 12.46 -39.14
CA PRO A 354 -6.35 12.03 -38.71
C PRO A 354 -6.39 10.83 -37.77
N VAL A 355 -5.34 10.01 -37.85
CA VAL A 355 -5.03 9.02 -36.81
C VAL A 355 -4.13 9.68 -35.77
N ASP A 356 -4.73 10.06 -34.65
CA ASP A 356 -4.06 10.75 -33.55
C ASP A 356 -3.10 9.87 -32.74
N SER A 357 -2.24 10.51 -31.95
CA SER A 357 -1.26 9.88 -31.07
C SER A 357 -1.84 8.93 -30.03
N LYS A 358 -3.15 9.03 -29.69
CA LYS A 358 -3.84 8.07 -28.80
C LYS A 358 -3.86 6.64 -29.33
N TYR A 359 -3.66 6.45 -30.63
CA TYR A 359 -3.57 5.13 -31.28
C TYR A 359 -2.13 4.59 -31.34
N PHE A 360 -1.15 5.34 -30.83
CA PHE A 360 0.27 5.03 -30.97
C PHE A 360 0.82 4.43 -29.68
N SER A 361 1.60 3.35 -29.80
CA SER A 361 2.34 2.71 -28.72
C SER A 361 3.78 2.45 -29.16
N LYS A 362 4.75 2.54 -28.24
CA LYS A 362 6.14 2.22 -28.57
C LYS A 362 6.39 0.72 -28.41
N ASP A 363 7.00 0.08 -29.40
CA ASP A 363 7.45 -1.30 -29.29
C ASP A 363 8.82 -1.40 -28.59
N SER A 364 9.20 -2.62 -28.18
CA SER A 364 10.47 -2.91 -27.51
C SER A 364 11.74 -2.65 -28.34
N ARG A 365 11.59 -2.28 -29.61
CA ARG A 365 12.66 -1.99 -30.58
C ARG A 365 12.68 -0.52 -31.02
N GLY A 366 11.87 0.34 -30.40
CA GLY A 366 11.81 1.78 -30.69
C GLY A 366 10.99 2.15 -31.94
N LYS A 367 10.26 1.22 -32.55
CA LYS A 367 9.28 1.51 -33.60
C LYS A 367 7.95 1.94 -32.97
N THR A 368 7.24 2.85 -33.64
CA THR A 368 5.90 3.26 -33.21
C THR A 368 4.88 2.32 -33.83
N LYS A 369 4.19 1.53 -33.01
CA LYS A 369 3.05 0.70 -33.40
C LYS A 369 1.78 1.56 -33.39
N VAL A 370 1.01 1.51 -34.48
CA VAL A 370 -0.28 2.15 -34.64
C VAL A 370 -1.35 1.06 -34.65
N SER A 371 -2.37 1.18 -33.79
CA SER A 371 -3.51 0.26 -33.74
C SER A 371 -4.81 1.05 -33.71
N VAL A 372 -5.58 0.96 -34.79
CA VAL A 372 -6.79 1.76 -35.03
C VAL A 372 -8.02 0.86 -35.04
N SER A 373 -9.04 1.21 -34.26
CA SER A 373 -10.35 0.54 -34.32
C SER A 373 -11.24 1.21 -35.37
N ILE A 374 -11.77 0.46 -36.31
CA ILE A 374 -12.64 0.97 -37.38
C ILE A 374 -13.92 1.61 -36.81
N SER A 375 -14.39 1.13 -35.67
CA SER A 375 -15.56 1.69 -34.97
C SER A 375 -15.41 3.16 -34.59
N ASP A 376 -14.16 3.64 -34.42
CA ASP A 376 -13.89 5.01 -34.03
C ASP A 376 -14.03 5.99 -35.22
N PHE A 377 -14.07 5.45 -36.44
CA PHE A 377 -14.15 6.19 -37.70
C PHE A 377 -15.41 5.76 -38.46
N PRO A 378 -16.56 6.42 -38.23
CA PRO A 378 -17.81 6.10 -38.90
C PRO A 378 -17.63 6.12 -40.43
N ASN A 379 -18.18 5.11 -41.12
CA ASN A 379 -18.12 4.99 -42.59
C ASN A 379 -16.71 4.91 -43.21
N ALA A 380 -15.69 4.49 -42.45
CA ALA A 380 -14.33 4.32 -42.96
C ALA A 380 -14.25 3.49 -44.26
N GLN A 381 -13.62 4.04 -45.29
CA GLN A 381 -13.42 3.42 -46.60
C GLN A 381 -11.97 3.05 -46.89
N SER A 382 -11.03 3.96 -46.66
CA SER A 382 -9.63 3.78 -47.04
C SER A 382 -8.66 4.34 -46.00
N LEU A 383 -7.48 3.72 -45.93
CA LEU A 383 -6.32 4.25 -45.21
C LEU A 383 -5.55 5.16 -46.17
N VAL A 384 -5.41 6.42 -45.79
CA VAL A 384 -4.66 7.43 -46.53
C VAL A 384 -3.36 7.72 -45.78
N VAL A 385 -2.24 7.58 -46.48
CA VAL A 385 -0.91 7.88 -45.98
C VAL A 385 -0.36 9.04 -46.79
N ARG A 386 -0.06 10.15 -46.11
CA ARG A 386 0.34 11.43 -46.71
C ARG A 386 1.61 11.94 -46.03
N ASN A 387 2.75 11.82 -46.69
CA ASN A 387 3.99 12.43 -46.20
C ASN A 387 4.15 13.83 -46.80
N SER A 388 3.56 14.84 -46.16
CA SER A 388 3.73 16.25 -46.57
C SER A 388 5.11 16.82 -46.25
N ASN A 389 5.96 16.08 -45.52
CA ASN A 389 7.29 16.54 -45.14
C ASN A 389 8.22 16.71 -46.36
N THR A 390 9.20 17.59 -46.19
CA THR A 390 10.21 17.94 -47.22
C THR A 390 11.61 17.43 -46.89
N GLY A 391 11.89 17.14 -45.60
CA GLY A 391 13.16 16.56 -45.12
C GLY A 391 13.01 15.26 -44.31
N LYS A 392 11.84 14.58 -44.37
CA LYS A 392 11.59 13.33 -43.63
C LYS A 392 11.07 12.22 -44.52
N GLU A 393 11.66 11.04 -44.37
CA GLU A 393 11.21 9.77 -44.93
C GLU A 393 10.49 8.95 -43.86
N ILE A 394 9.44 8.24 -44.27
CA ILE A 394 8.62 7.41 -43.38
C ILE A 394 8.72 5.97 -43.84
N SER A 395 9.18 5.08 -42.97
CA SER A 395 9.22 3.64 -43.23
C SER A 395 8.18 2.95 -42.36
N MET A 396 7.25 2.21 -42.97
CA MET A 396 6.18 1.49 -42.28
C MET A 396 6.01 0.06 -42.75
N THR A 397 5.42 -0.79 -41.92
CA THR A 397 4.96 -2.12 -42.33
C THR A 397 3.62 -2.05 -43.05
N ALA A 398 3.34 -3.00 -43.93
CA ALA A 398 2.07 -3.16 -44.61
C ALA A 398 0.93 -3.25 -43.58
N PRO A 399 -0.15 -2.46 -43.72
CA PRO A 399 -1.26 -2.47 -42.78
C PRO A 399 -1.91 -3.85 -42.67
N LEU A 400 -2.05 -4.34 -41.45
CA LEU A 400 -2.74 -5.59 -41.12
C LEU A 400 -4.16 -5.26 -40.69
N CYS A 401 -5.15 -5.73 -41.45
CA CYS A 401 -6.56 -5.59 -41.11
C CYS A 401 -7.11 -6.91 -40.59
N PHE A 402 -7.75 -6.90 -39.42
CA PHE A 402 -8.37 -8.09 -38.85
C PHE A 402 -9.59 -7.74 -38.01
N ASP A 403 -10.47 -8.71 -37.83
CA ASP A 403 -11.57 -8.61 -36.87
C ASP A 403 -11.08 -9.12 -35.52
N GLU A 404 -10.99 -8.24 -34.52
CA GLU A 404 -10.48 -8.55 -33.18
C GLU A 404 -11.20 -9.76 -32.56
N LYS A 405 -12.52 -9.91 -32.79
CA LYS A 405 -13.30 -11.03 -32.25
C LYS A 405 -13.04 -12.36 -32.96
N LYS A 406 -12.59 -12.33 -34.22
CA LYS A 406 -12.32 -13.53 -35.04
C LYS A 406 -10.83 -13.84 -35.18
N SER A 407 -9.97 -12.90 -34.81
CA SER A 407 -8.51 -12.95 -34.98
C SER A 407 -7.87 -14.19 -34.35
N LEU A 408 -8.43 -14.66 -33.23
CA LEU A 408 -7.94 -15.81 -32.46
C LEU A 408 -8.20 -17.18 -33.14
N GLY A 409 -8.93 -17.23 -34.27
CA GLY A 409 -9.25 -18.48 -34.97
C GLY A 409 -10.31 -19.34 -34.25
N PHE A 410 -10.88 -18.82 -33.19
CA PHE A 410 -12.02 -19.36 -32.46
C PHE A 410 -12.86 -18.23 -31.89
N GLU A 411 -14.14 -18.50 -31.65
CA GLU A 411 -15.07 -17.59 -30.98
C GLU A 411 -15.64 -18.25 -29.72
N PRO A 412 -15.97 -17.49 -28.67
CA PRO A 412 -16.67 -18.03 -27.51
C PRO A 412 -18.01 -18.65 -27.91
N LYS A 413 -18.23 -19.92 -27.56
CA LYS A 413 -19.53 -20.58 -27.76
C LYS A 413 -20.45 -20.39 -26.56
N ASN A 414 -19.90 -20.55 -25.35
CA ASN A 414 -20.59 -20.45 -24.06
C ASN A 414 -19.82 -19.54 -23.10
N ALA A 415 -19.64 -18.26 -23.47
CA ALA A 415 -19.05 -17.27 -22.57
C ALA A 415 -20.07 -16.79 -21.52
N ILE A 416 -19.70 -16.87 -20.24
CA ILE A 416 -20.44 -16.25 -19.14
C ILE A 416 -20.16 -14.74 -19.11
N SER A 417 -18.92 -14.36 -19.39
CA SER A 417 -18.50 -12.97 -19.50
C SER A 417 -17.35 -12.85 -20.50
N THR A 418 -17.21 -11.67 -21.09
CA THR A 418 -16.13 -11.33 -22.01
C THR A 418 -15.30 -10.20 -21.46
N ALA A 419 -13.98 -10.26 -21.66
CA ALA A 419 -13.09 -9.25 -21.13
C ALA A 419 -13.39 -7.88 -21.75
N GLN A 420 -13.56 -6.89 -20.89
CA GLN A 420 -13.86 -5.51 -21.27
C GLN A 420 -13.33 -4.57 -20.20
N ASP A 421 -13.08 -3.33 -20.60
CA ASP A 421 -12.69 -2.27 -19.67
C ASP A 421 -13.90 -1.69 -18.94
N ALA A 422 -13.65 -1.21 -17.72
CA ALA A 422 -14.55 -0.32 -17.01
C ALA A 422 -14.69 0.97 -17.81
N LYS A 423 -15.93 1.42 -18.01
CA LYS A 423 -16.20 2.73 -18.59
C LYS A 423 -17.01 3.55 -17.62
N LEU A 424 -16.54 4.76 -17.40
CA LEU A 424 -17.11 5.68 -16.44
C LEU A 424 -17.05 7.10 -16.98
N LYS A 425 -17.89 7.96 -16.43
CA LYS A 425 -17.96 9.36 -16.78
C LYS A 425 -17.71 10.21 -15.54
N TYR A 426 -16.71 11.08 -15.65
CA TYR A 426 -16.31 12.04 -14.62
C TYR A 426 -16.25 13.43 -15.25
N GLU A 427 -16.92 14.42 -14.66
CA GLU A 427 -17.02 15.79 -15.19
C GLU A 427 -17.44 15.87 -16.67
N GLY A 428 -18.26 14.93 -17.13
CA GLY A 428 -18.71 14.85 -18.53
C GLY A 428 -17.81 14.03 -19.46
N ILE A 429 -16.58 13.71 -19.04
CA ILE A 429 -15.58 13.01 -19.85
C ILE A 429 -15.72 11.50 -19.64
N THR A 430 -15.81 10.75 -20.74
CA THR A 430 -15.83 9.27 -20.68
C THR A 430 -14.41 8.72 -20.65
N ILE A 431 -14.11 7.90 -19.65
CA ILE A 431 -12.79 7.33 -19.40
C ILE A 431 -12.92 5.80 -19.37
N SER A 432 -11.88 5.11 -19.84
CA SER A 432 -11.79 3.64 -19.87
C SER A 432 -10.61 3.16 -19.02
N ARG A 433 -10.81 2.10 -18.22
CA ARG A 433 -9.77 1.46 -17.41
C ARG A 433 -9.87 -0.07 -17.44
N PRO A 434 -8.74 -0.79 -17.44
CA PRO A 434 -8.77 -2.25 -17.47
C PRO A 434 -9.16 -2.89 -16.13
N THR A 435 -9.13 -2.13 -15.03
CA THR A 435 -9.39 -2.57 -13.65
C THR A 435 -10.61 -1.84 -13.08
N ASN A 436 -11.24 -2.46 -12.08
CA ASN A 436 -12.34 -1.91 -11.30
C ASN A 436 -11.87 -1.09 -10.10
N ASP A 437 -10.62 -1.28 -9.67
CA ASP A 437 -9.95 -0.40 -8.71
C ASP A 437 -9.20 0.68 -9.51
N ILE A 438 -9.58 1.93 -9.33
CA ILE A 438 -9.14 3.06 -10.17
C ILE A 438 -8.71 4.24 -9.30
N ASP A 439 -7.43 4.55 -9.30
CA ASP A 439 -6.76 5.53 -8.42
C ASP A 439 -6.27 6.79 -9.14
N ASP A 440 -6.51 6.90 -10.45
CA ASP A 440 -5.91 7.94 -11.31
C ASP A 440 -6.91 8.97 -11.87
N ILE A 441 -8.18 8.91 -11.44
CA ILE A 441 -9.23 9.83 -11.90
C ILE A 441 -9.35 11.04 -10.97
N VAL A 442 -9.42 10.77 -9.67
CA VAL A 442 -9.56 11.80 -8.64
C VAL A 442 -8.31 11.75 -7.76
N PRO A 443 -7.54 12.83 -7.62
CA PRO A 443 -6.32 12.83 -6.83
C PRO A 443 -6.54 12.31 -5.41
N ASN A 444 -5.69 11.38 -4.98
CA ASN A 444 -5.72 10.75 -3.66
C ASN A 444 -7.02 9.99 -3.34
N VAL A 445 -7.81 9.59 -4.34
CA VAL A 445 -9.04 8.81 -4.16
C VAL A 445 -8.99 7.58 -5.04
N THR A 446 -9.21 6.41 -4.46
CA THR A 446 -9.38 5.16 -5.20
C THR A 446 -10.87 4.85 -5.32
N LEU A 447 -11.35 4.69 -6.55
CA LEU A 447 -12.71 4.26 -6.84
C LEU A 447 -12.75 2.74 -7.00
N HIS A 448 -13.73 2.11 -6.39
CA HIS A 448 -14.00 0.68 -6.52
C HIS A 448 -15.31 0.48 -7.28
N VAL A 449 -15.21 0.03 -8.52
CA VAL A 449 -16.32 -0.13 -9.44
C VAL A 449 -16.85 -1.56 -9.37
N HIS A 450 -18.12 -1.71 -9.00
CA HIS A 450 -18.77 -3.01 -8.83
C HIS A 450 -19.76 -3.27 -9.96
N GLU A 451 -20.65 -2.32 -10.22
CA GLU A 451 -21.76 -2.45 -11.16
C GLU A 451 -22.04 -1.12 -11.88
N LYS A 452 -22.91 -1.18 -12.90
CA LYS A 452 -23.42 0.02 -13.55
C LYS A 452 -24.28 0.85 -12.59
N THR A 453 -24.10 2.17 -12.58
CA THR A 453 -24.96 3.09 -11.81
C THR A 453 -26.30 3.32 -12.51
N GLU A 454 -27.41 3.39 -11.75
CA GLU A 454 -28.72 3.81 -12.27
C GLU A 454 -28.81 5.32 -12.54
N LYS A 455 -28.17 6.11 -11.68
CA LYS A 455 -28.03 7.58 -11.78
C LYS A 455 -26.60 7.97 -11.44
N PRO A 456 -26.11 9.17 -11.84
CA PRO A 456 -24.78 9.62 -11.45
C PRO A 456 -24.61 9.57 -9.91
N ALA A 457 -23.68 8.74 -9.45
CA ALA A 457 -23.37 8.52 -8.05
C ALA A 457 -22.65 9.76 -7.50
N ASN A 458 -23.13 10.30 -6.38
CA ASN A 458 -22.46 11.38 -5.68
C ASN A 458 -21.52 10.77 -4.63
N ILE A 459 -20.21 10.89 -4.85
CA ILE A 459 -19.19 10.51 -3.88
C ILE A 459 -18.88 11.71 -3.00
N LYS A 460 -18.95 11.55 -1.69
CA LYS A 460 -18.70 12.60 -0.70
C LYS A 460 -17.53 12.22 0.19
N ILE A 461 -16.56 13.13 0.33
CA ILE A 461 -15.37 12.97 1.18
C ILE A 461 -15.50 13.93 2.37
N GLU A 462 -15.48 13.35 3.57
CA GLU A 462 -15.64 14.08 4.84
C GLU A 462 -14.55 13.68 5.83
N PRO A 463 -14.27 14.53 6.84
CA PRO A 463 -13.36 14.15 7.92
C PRO A 463 -13.91 12.97 8.73
N ASP A 464 -13.02 12.05 9.13
CA ASP A 464 -13.36 10.96 10.05
C ASP A 464 -13.31 11.44 11.52
N THR A 465 -14.39 12.07 11.97
CA THR A 465 -14.46 12.61 13.34
C THR A 465 -14.52 11.53 14.41
N GLU A 466 -15.05 10.34 14.09
CA GLU A 466 -15.17 9.24 15.06
C GLU A 466 -13.80 8.64 15.38
N SER A 467 -12.96 8.39 14.37
CA SER A 467 -11.58 7.94 14.60
C SER A 467 -10.79 8.93 15.47
N ALA A 468 -10.99 10.24 15.26
CA ALA A 468 -10.36 11.27 16.06
C ALA A 468 -10.89 11.30 17.51
N LYS A 469 -12.20 11.16 17.69
CA LYS A 469 -12.87 11.09 19.00
C LYS A 469 -12.33 9.91 19.81
N ASP A 470 -12.35 8.72 19.23
CA ASP A 470 -11.93 7.48 19.89
C ASP A 470 -10.47 7.53 20.34
N ALA A 471 -9.60 8.14 19.52
CA ALA A 471 -8.20 8.32 19.88
C ALA A 471 -8.01 9.31 21.04
N ILE A 472 -8.78 10.41 21.09
CA ILE A 472 -8.76 11.35 22.21
C ILE A 472 -9.26 10.67 23.49
N ILE A 473 -10.37 9.93 23.43
CA ILE A 473 -10.93 9.19 24.58
C ILE A 473 -9.93 8.15 25.08
N THR A 474 -9.28 7.43 24.16
CA THR A 474 -8.23 6.46 24.49
C THR A 474 -7.07 7.13 25.20
N PHE A 475 -6.59 8.27 24.69
CA PHE A 475 -5.55 9.05 25.34
C PHE A 475 -5.94 9.47 26.76
N VAL A 476 -7.15 10.01 26.95
CA VAL A 476 -7.67 10.39 28.28
C VAL A 476 -7.69 9.18 29.21
N GLY A 477 -8.16 8.02 28.74
CA GLY A 477 -8.16 6.78 29.51
C GLY A 477 -6.76 6.35 29.94
N LYS A 478 -5.78 6.35 29.03
CA LYS A 478 -4.38 6.02 29.34
C LYS A 478 -3.73 7.05 30.26
N TYR A 479 -4.06 8.32 30.10
CA TYR A 479 -3.59 9.40 30.97
C TYR A 479 -4.09 9.18 32.39
N ASN A 480 -5.39 8.93 32.54
CA ASN A 480 -6.01 8.67 33.84
C ASN A 480 -5.45 7.43 34.52
N GLN A 481 -5.19 6.36 33.77
CA GLN A 481 -4.54 5.16 34.31
C GLN A 481 -3.12 5.43 34.83
N ALA A 482 -2.32 6.24 34.12
CA ALA A 482 -0.98 6.62 34.57
C ALA A 482 -1.02 7.52 35.82
N ILE A 483 -1.91 8.50 35.85
CA ILE A 483 -2.09 9.39 37.02
C ILE A 483 -2.63 8.60 38.22
N ALA A 484 -3.55 7.65 38.00
CA ALA A 484 -4.10 6.80 39.05
C ALA A 484 -3.00 5.93 39.68
N GLU A 485 -2.16 5.32 38.84
CA GLU A 485 -1.01 4.55 39.30
C GLU A 485 -0.05 5.39 40.16
N MET A 486 0.29 6.60 39.71
CA MET A 486 1.12 7.53 40.50
C MET A 486 0.46 7.91 41.83
N ASN A 487 -0.86 8.16 41.83
CA ASN A 487 -1.63 8.52 43.02
C ASN A 487 -1.66 7.37 44.03
N ILE A 488 -1.97 6.14 43.58
CA ILE A 488 -2.00 4.94 44.41
C ILE A 488 -0.66 4.79 45.12
N LEU A 489 0.45 4.95 44.40
CA LEU A 489 1.78 4.73 44.99
C LEU A 489 2.26 5.88 45.88
N SER A 490 1.85 7.12 45.63
CA SER A 490 2.39 8.30 46.33
C SER A 490 1.52 8.85 47.47
N ILE A 491 0.23 8.50 47.52
CA ILE A 491 -0.73 9.05 48.49
C ILE A 491 -1.39 7.92 49.29
N ASN A 492 -1.31 8.00 50.61
CA ASN A 492 -1.92 7.02 51.52
C ASN A 492 -3.37 7.41 51.86
N LYS A 493 -4.29 7.27 50.89
CA LYS A 493 -5.72 7.57 51.02
C LYS A 493 -6.57 6.49 50.34
N PRO A 494 -7.39 5.70 51.07
CA PRO A 494 -8.18 4.60 50.51
C PRO A 494 -9.12 5.03 49.38
N GLU A 495 -9.60 6.26 49.43
CA GLU A 495 -10.51 6.81 48.43
C GLU A 495 -9.90 6.85 47.02
N ILE A 496 -8.57 6.73 46.89
CA ILE A 496 -7.88 6.65 45.59
C ILE A 496 -8.19 5.38 44.84
N VAL A 497 -8.39 4.29 45.56
CA VAL A 497 -8.71 3.00 44.94
C VAL A 497 -10.21 2.86 44.76
N SER A 498 -11.01 3.25 45.75
CA SER A 498 -12.47 3.08 45.71
C SER A 498 -13.17 3.94 44.65
N GLU A 499 -12.55 5.03 44.18
CA GLU A 499 -13.08 5.89 43.11
C GLU A 499 -12.76 5.35 41.70
N LEU A 500 -11.95 4.29 41.56
CA LEU A 500 -11.56 3.72 40.28
C LEU A 500 -12.54 2.61 39.86
N ASP A 501 -13.70 3.02 39.36
CA ASP A 501 -14.80 2.12 38.98
C ASP A 501 -14.44 1.13 37.86
N TYR A 502 -13.37 1.39 37.11
CA TYR A 502 -12.89 0.50 36.05
C TYR A 502 -12.05 -0.68 36.55
N LEU A 503 -11.67 -0.70 37.83
CA LEU A 503 -10.93 -1.81 38.43
C LEU A 503 -11.89 -2.88 38.94
N SER A 504 -11.60 -4.14 38.63
CA SER A 504 -12.26 -5.28 39.27
C SER A 504 -11.92 -5.37 40.76
N SER A 505 -12.72 -6.11 41.53
CA SER A 505 -12.48 -6.32 42.97
C SER A 505 -11.05 -6.79 43.26
N ASP A 506 -10.56 -7.77 42.49
CA ASP A 506 -9.21 -8.32 42.64
C ASP A 506 -8.11 -7.28 42.32
N GLU A 507 -8.37 -6.37 41.38
CA GLU A 507 -7.45 -5.28 41.05
C GLU A 507 -7.45 -4.18 42.11
N GLN A 508 -8.60 -3.91 42.73
CA GLN A 508 -8.71 -3.00 43.86
C GLN A 508 -7.94 -3.53 45.07
N ASP A 509 -8.07 -4.83 45.39
CA ASP A 509 -7.32 -5.44 46.49
C ASP A 509 -5.80 -5.32 46.27
N LYS A 510 -5.33 -5.64 45.06
CA LYS A 510 -3.92 -5.42 44.69
C LYS A 510 -3.52 -3.95 44.75
N ALA A 511 -4.43 -3.03 44.46
CA ALA A 511 -4.18 -1.60 44.56
C ALA A 511 -4.08 -1.12 46.02
N TYR A 512 -4.86 -1.68 46.94
CA TYR A 512 -4.75 -1.41 48.36
C TYR A 512 -3.43 -1.90 48.96
N GLU A 513 -2.91 -3.05 48.52
CA GLU A 513 -1.62 -3.58 48.98
C GLU A 513 -0.42 -2.65 48.69
N ARG A 514 -0.54 -1.83 47.65
CA ARG A 514 0.51 -0.90 47.18
C ARG A 514 0.20 0.57 47.50
N LEU A 515 -0.90 0.84 48.19
CA LEU A 515 -1.34 2.19 48.52
C LEU A 515 -0.29 2.91 49.39
N GLY A 516 0.17 4.07 48.95
CA GLY A 516 1.18 4.87 49.63
C GLY A 516 2.57 4.22 49.72
N MET A 517 2.85 3.16 48.96
CA MET A 517 4.13 2.42 49.01
C MET A 517 5.37 3.31 48.77
N PHE A 518 5.21 4.37 47.97
CA PHE A 518 6.24 5.35 47.64
C PHE A 518 5.88 6.75 48.14
N GLN A 519 5.21 6.82 49.30
CA GLN A 519 4.94 8.08 49.96
C GLN A 519 6.26 8.84 50.22
N GLY A 520 6.35 10.07 49.72
CA GLY A 520 7.56 10.90 49.78
C GLY A 520 8.54 10.74 48.61
N ASP A 521 8.27 9.87 47.63
CA ASP A 521 9.05 9.84 46.39
C ASP A 521 8.67 11.03 45.50
N PHE A 522 9.54 12.05 45.50
CA PHE A 522 9.34 13.27 44.72
C PHE A 522 9.27 13.06 43.22
N SER A 523 9.83 11.97 42.68
CA SER A 523 9.76 11.73 41.23
C SER A 523 8.32 11.55 40.79
N LEU A 524 7.52 10.74 41.51
CA LEU A 524 6.11 10.49 41.17
C LEU A 524 5.28 11.78 41.25
N THR A 525 5.46 12.57 42.30
CA THR A 525 4.74 13.84 42.46
C THR A 525 5.14 14.85 41.38
N ASN A 526 6.43 15.00 41.09
CA ASN A 526 6.91 15.92 40.04
C ASN A 526 6.47 15.48 38.65
N GLY A 527 6.50 14.17 38.37
CA GLY A 527 6.02 13.59 37.12
C GLY A 527 4.54 13.88 36.89
N LYS A 528 3.72 13.62 37.92
CA LYS A 528 2.30 13.95 37.93
C LYS A 528 2.06 15.44 37.67
N SER A 529 2.73 16.33 38.41
CA SER A 529 2.57 17.77 38.25
C SER A 529 3.00 18.26 36.86
N SER A 530 4.06 17.68 36.29
CA SER A 530 4.50 18.00 34.93
C SER A 530 3.46 17.60 33.89
N LEU A 531 2.89 16.39 33.99
CA LEU A 531 1.83 15.93 33.10
C LEU A 531 0.58 16.81 33.21
N GLN A 532 0.17 17.16 34.43
CA GLN A 532 -0.96 18.06 34.70
C GLN A 532 -0.74 19.46 34.14
N GLN A 533 0.47 20.01 34.28
CA GLN A 533 0.82 21.30 33.70
C GLN A 533 0.75 21.24 32.17
N ILE A 534 1.25 20.17 31.55
CA ILE A 534 1.21 20.00 30.09
C ILE A 534 -0.23 19.98 29.57
N VAL A 535 -1.14 19.21 30.19
CA VAL A 535 -2.55 19.13 29.72
C VAL A 535 -3.39 20.36 30.01
N SER A 536 -2.98 21.19 30.97
CA SER A 536 -3.67 22.46 31.32
C SER A 536 -3.05 23.70 30.68
N SER A 537 -1.92 23.55 29.99
CA SER A 537 -1.23 24.66 29.32
C SER A 537 -1.97 25.10 28.05
N ASN A 538 -1.65 26.33 27.63
CA ASN A 538 -2.15 26.93 26.41
C ASN A 538 -1.13 26.72 25.27
N TYR A 539 -1.57 26.12 24.15
CA TYR A 539 -0.74 25.82 22.98
C TYR A 539 -1.25 26.61 21.77
N ARG A 540 -0.57 27.73 21.49
CA ARG A 540 -0.94 28.62 20.39
C ARG A 540 -0.02 28.38 19.21
N PHE A 541 -0.60 27.90 18.11
CA PHE A 541 0.09 27.64 16.83
C PHE A 541 -0.16 28.73 15.78
N SER A 542 -1.18 29.57 15.96
CA SER A 542 -1.46 30.72 15.09
C SER A 542 -2.15 31.87 15.85
N ASP A 543 -2.15 33.06 15.24
CA ASP A 543 -2.77 34.25 15.84
C ASP A 543 -4.31 34.16 15.88
N ASP A 544 -4.91 33.45 14.94
CA ASP A 544 -6.34 33.24 14.77
C ASP A 544 -6.89 31.96 15.43
N ALA A 545 -6.03 31.17 16.10
CA ALA A 545 -6.41 29.94 16.77
C ALA A 545 -7.50 30.19 17.83
N SER A 546 -8.68 29.63 17.61
CA SER A 546 -9.81 29.67 18.54
C SER A 546 -9.76 28.53 19.57
N VAL A 547 -9.10 27.44 19.21
CA VAL A 547 -8.87 26.28 20.06
C VAL A 547 -7.37 26.17 20.33
N THR A 548 -6.99 26.32 21.60
CA THR A 548 -5.60 26.30 22.07
C THR A 548 -5.43 25.52 23.39
N MET A 549 -6.52 25.02 23.98
CA MET A 549 -6.54 24.25 25.23
C MET A 549 -7.48 23.05 25.14
N LEU A 550 -7.15 21.94 25.84
CA LEU A 550 -8.03 20.76 25.91
C LEU A 550 -9.41 21.09 26.51
N SER A 551 -9.48 22.02 27.45
CA SER A 551 -10.74 22.43 28.08
C SER A 551 -11.73 23.05 27.09
N GLN A 552 -11.23 23.66 26.02
CA GLN A 552 -12.06 24.22 24.95
C GLN A 552 -12.71 23.14 24.09
N ILE A 553 -12.09 21.96 23.98
CA ILE A 553 -12.66 20.81 23.25
C ILE A 553 -13.46 19.86 24.14
N GLY A 554 -13.72 20.25 25.39
CA GLY A 554 -14.48 19.42 26.34
C GLY A 554 -13.63 18.38 27.09
N VAL A 555 -12.31 18.48 27.05
CA VAL A 555 -11.41 17.61 27.81
C VAL A 555 -10.75 18.41 28.94
N SER A 556 -11.16 18.20 30.18
CA SER A 556 -10.59 18.90 31.33
C SER A 556 -10.77 18.10 32.60
N THR A 557 -10.14 18.54 33.70
CA THR A 557 -10.34 17.90 35.01
C THR A 557 -11.73 18.15 35.61
N ASN A 558 -12.58 18.94 34.94
CA ASN A 558 -13.91 19.35 35.39
C ASN A 558 -14.95 19.36 34.25
N ALA A 559 -14.77 18.54 33.23
CA ALA A 559 -15.58 18.62 32.01
C ALA A 559 -17.08 18.37 32.26
N SER A 560 -17.43 17.57 33.27
CA SER A 560 -18.82 17.18 33.57
C SER A 560 -19.53 18.01 34.66
N GLY A 561 -18.83 18.96 35.31
CA GLY A 561 -19.29 19.60 36.55
C GLY A 561 -19.59 21.10 36.44
N GLY A 562 -20.79 21.52 36.87
CA GLY A 562 -21.16 22.92 37.03
C GLY A 562 -20.28 23.65 38.06
N ALA A 563 -20.06 24.96 37.86
CA ALA A 563 -19.09 25.83 38.54
C ALA A 563 -19.23 26.01 40.08
N ARG A 564 -19.88 25.09 40.80
CA ARG A 564 -20.18 25.17 42.24
C ARG A 564 -19.95 23.84 42.95
N GLY A 565 -18.72 23.32 42.91
CA GLY A 565 -18.32 22.17 43.72
C GLY A 565 -16.94 21.65 43.35
N TYR A 566 -16.06 21.49 44.34
CA TYR A 566 -14.78 20.81 44.15
C TYR A 566 -15.04 19.31 44.06
N SER A 567 -14.78 18.69 42.91
CA SER A 567 -14.84 17.23 42.78
C SER A 567 -13.54 16.59 43.27
N PRO A 568 -13.57 15.44 43.99
CA PRO A 568 -12.38 14.66 44.27
C PRO A 568 -11.54 14.33 43.01
N SER A 569 -12.19 14.14 41.84
CA SER A 569 -11.52 13.93 40.55
C SER A 569 -10.62 15.11 40.15
N GLN A 570 -11.12 16.34 40.34
CA GLN A 570 -10.40 17.59 40.04
C GLN A 570 -9.12 17.72 40.87
N MET A 571 -9.19 17.41 42.18
CA MET A 571 -8.03 17.50 43.06
C MET A 571 -6.96 16.44 42.77
N ARG A 572 -7.36 15.34 42.11
CA ARG A 572 -6.46 14.23 41.75
C ARG A 572 -5.89 14.37 40.34
N GLY A 573 -6.47 15.27 39.54
CA GLY A 573 -6.10 15.64 38.19
C GLY A 573 -6.31 14.54 37.16
N TYR A 574 -7.40 13.80 37.34
CA TYR A 574 -7.98 12.98 36.28
C TYR A 574 -8.68 13.88 35.27
N LEU A 575 -8.59 13.53 33.99
CA LEU A 575 -9.31 14.18 32.90
C LEU A 575 -10.69 13.54 32.73
N GLU A 576 -11.68 14.38 32.43
CA GLU A 576 -13.05 14.03 32.07
C GLU A 576 -13.31 14.49 30.64
N VAL A 577 -14.23 13.82 29.95
CA VAL A 577 -14.62 14.16 28.57
C VAL A 577 -16.10 14.54 28.54
N ASP A 578 -16.38 15.76 28.10
CA ASP A 578 -17.71 16.14 27.63
C ASP A 578 -17.82 15.73 26.16
N GLU A 579 -18.37 14.54 25.92
CA GLU A 579 -18.49 13.98 24.57
C GLU A 579 -19.28 14.88 23.62
N LYS A 580 -20.32 15.58 24.10
CA LYS A 580 -21.13 16.45 23.25
C LYS A 580 -20.30 17.64 22.76
N LYS A 581 -19.57 18.28 23.67
CA LYS A 581 -18.69 19.39 23.34
C LYS A 581 -17.52 18.94 22.46
N LEU A 582 -17.00 17.75 22.68
CA LEU A 582 -15.96 17.15 21.85
C LEU A 582 -16.46 16.91 20.42
N ASP A 583 -17.65 16.30 20.26
CA ASP A 583 -18.27 16.05 18.96
C ASP A 583 -18.52 17.34 18.17
N GLU A 584 -19.00 18.39 18.84
CA GLU A 584 -19.20 19.72 18.24
C GLU A 584 -17.88 20.36 17.79
N CYS A 585 -16.83 20.25 18.61
CA CYS A 585 -15.51 20.80 18.29
C CYS A 585 -14.82 20.04 17.16
N LEU A 586 -14.91 18.70 17.13
CA LEU A 586 -14.32 17.87 16.09
C LEU A 586 -14.91 18.17 14.70
N LYS A 587 -16.22 18.45 14.63
CA LYS A 587 -16.87 18.83 13.37
C LYS A 587 -16.43 20.17 12.80
N SER A 588 -16.05 21.10 13.68
CA SER A 588 -15.82 22.51 13.30
C SER A 588 -14.35 22.93 13.32
N ASN A 589 -13.50 22.25 14.09
CA ASN A 589 -12.13 22.68 14.39
C ASN A 589 -11.10 21.55 14.32
N LEU A 590 -11.33 20.48 13.54
CA LEU A 590 -10.47 19.29 13.49
C LEU A 590 -8.98 19.61 13.27
N ASN A 591 -8.67 20.53 12.34
CA ASN A 591 -7.28 20.93 12.07
C ASN A 591 -6.64 21.66 13.27
N GLN A 592 -7.40 22.47 14.00
CA GLN A 592 -6.89 23.12 15.20
C GLN A 592 -6.65 22.10 16.32
N ILE A 593 -7.53 21.10 16.45
CA ILE A 593 -7.37 20.00 17.40
C ILE A 593 -6.11 19.19 17.09
N LYS A 594 -5.88 18.87 15.81
CA LYS A 594 -4.63 18.25 15.33
C LYS A 594 -3.42 19.04 15.80
N ASN A 595 -3.41 20.36 15.56
CA ASN A 595 -2.29 21.23 15.91
C ASN A 595 -2.06 21.37 17.42
N ILE A 596 -3.09 21.26 18.26
CA ILE A 596 -2.92 21.22 19.72
C ILE A 596 -2.14 19.98 20.16
N PHE A 597 -2.40 18.82 19.54
CA PHE A 597 -1.68 17.59 19.88
C PHE A 597 -0.27 17.56 19.28
N GLY A 598 -0.10 18.09 18.07
CA GLY A 598 1.19 18.19 17.41
C GLY A 598 1.22 19.30 16.38
N TYR A 599 2.18 20.20 16.53
CA TYR A 599 2.45 21.27 15.60
C TYR A 599 3.93 21.28 15.24
N ASP A 600 4.20 21.54 13.97
CA ASP A 600 5.54 21.76 13.43
C ASP A 600 5.76 23.28 13.40
N SER A 601 6.61 23.76 14.30
CA SER A 601 6.82 25.19 14.52
C SER A 601 7.78 25.85 13.53
N ASP A 602 8.63 25.07 12.85
CA ASP A 602 9.66 25.58 11.93
C ASP A 602 9.47 25.13 10.46
N GLY A 603 8.53 24.23 10.19
CA GLY A 603 8.11 23.80 8.86
C GLY A 603 9.00 22.73 8.24
N ASP A 604 9.78 22.01 9.05
CA ASP A 604 10.69 20.96 8.58
C ASP A 604 10.02 19.57 8.41
N LEU A 605 8.69 19.51 8.60
CA LEU A 605 7.84 18.31 8.62
C LEU A 605 8.06 17.42 9.86
N ILE A 606 8.70 17.93 10.91
CA ILE A 606 8.91 17.27 12.19
C ILE A 606 8.17 18.04 13.28
N ILE A 607 7.25 17.35 13.96
CA ILE A 607 6.51 17.95 15.06
C ILE A 607 7.43 18.15 16.27
N ASP A 608 7.47 19.38 16.76
CA ASP A 608 8.32 19.86 17.86
C ASP A 608 7.55 20.60 18.97
N ASP A 609 6.25 20.83 18.76
CA ASP A 609 5.35 21.42 19.74
C ASP A 609 3.98 20.72 19.83
N GLY A 610 3.21 21.09 20.85
CA GLY A 610 1.89 20.53 21.15
C GLY A 610 1.87 19.56 22.33
N ILE A 611 0.67 19.32 22.86
CA ILE A 611 0.44 18.51 24.05
C ILE A 611 1.01 17.11 23.88
N GLY A 612 0.77 16.49 22.72
CA GLY A 612 1.20 15.13 22.48
C GLY A 612 2.71 15.00 22.47
N TYR A 613 3.39 15.91 21.78
CA TYR A 613 4.85 16.00 21.76
C TYR A 613 5.44 16.25 23.16
N LYS A 614 4.88 17.21 23.93
CA LYS A 614 5.40 17.50 25.28
C LYS A 614 5.19 16.34 26.25
N ILE A 615 4.05 15.65 26.19
CA ILE A 615 3.79 14.45 26.99
C ILE A 615 4.76 13.33 26.58
N ASP A 616 4.93 13.05 25.29
CA ASP A 616 5.86 12.02 24.82
C ASP A 616 7.28 12.29 25.31
N ARG A 617 7.78 13.53 25.18
CA ARG A 617 9.10 13.92 25.67
C ARG A 617 9.23 13.75 27.18
N GLN A 618 8.21 14.15 27.94
CA GLN A 618 8.18 13.97 29.38
C GLN A 618 8.24 12.49 29.74
N LEU A 619 7.40 11.65 29.14
CA LEU A 619 7.36 10.21 29.41
C LEU A 619 8.62 9.48 28.94
N THR A 620 9.24 9.92 27.85
CA THR A 620 10.51 9.37 27.35
C THR A 620 11.59 9.44 28.42
N SER A 621 11.68 10.56 29.16
CA SER A 621 12.66 10.70 30.26
C SER A 621 12.47 9.69 31.41
N TRP A 622 11.27 9.10 31.51
CA TRP A 622 10.92 8.10 32.51
C TRP A 622 11.18 6.67 32.04
N VAL A 623 10.69 6.34 30.84
CA VAL A 623 10.60 4.95 30.36
C VAL A 623 11.78 4.50 29.51
N GLN A 624 12.58 5.43 28.98
CA GLN A 624 13.75 5.07 28.16
C GLN A 624 14.80 4.30 28.96
N SER A 625 15.69 3.61 28.24
CA SER A 625 16.87 2.98 28.86
C SER A 625 17.72 4.03 29.59
N GLY A 626 18.04 3.79 30.86
CA GLY A 626 18.73 4.77 31.71
C GLY A 626 17.86 5.93 32.23
N GLY A 627 16.56 5.93 31.95
CA GLY A 627 15.60 6.88 32.52
C GLY A 627 15.31 6.67 34.00
N ILE A 628 14.38 7.47 34.55
CA ILE A 628 14.04 7.49 35.98
C ILE A 628 13.64 6.10 36.48
N ILE A 629 12.76 5.41 35.76
CA ILE A 629 12.25 4.09 36.18
C ILE A 629 13.38 3.07 36.14
N SER A 630 14.17 3.04 35.06
CA SER A 630 15.33 2.15 34.94
C SER A 630 16.31 2.35 36.10
N SER A 631 16.58 3.60 36.49
CA SER A 631 17.43 3.89 37.65
C SER A 631 16.84 3.35 38.96
N LYS A 632 15.52 3.47 39.16
CA LYS A 632 14.83 2.97 40.37
C LYS A 632 14.83 1.45 40.43
N THR A 633 14.51 0.79 39.33
CA THR A 633 14.46 -0.67 39.25
C THR A 633 15.85 -1.31 39.41
N ASN A 634 16.90 -0.70 38.83
CA ASN A 634 18.29 -1.18 38.99
C ASN A 634 18.78 -1.05 40.45
N SER A 635 18.40 0.03 41.13
CA SER A 635 18.70 0.22 42.56
C SER A 635 18.04 -0.87 43.42
N LEU A 636 16.76 -1.14 43.19
CA LEU A 636 16.01 -2.20 43.86
C LEU A 636 16.57 -3.59 43.53
N GLU A 637 16.97 -3.84 42.29
CA GLU A 637 17.61 -5.11 41.89
C GLU A 637 18.91 -5.35 42.67
N THR A 638 19.71 -4.30 42.88
CA THR A 638 20.91 -4.37 43.71
C THR A 638 20.57 -4.68 45.17
N GLN A 639 19.53 -4.05 45.73
CA GLN A 639 19.06 -4.32 47.10
C GLN A 639 18.56 -5.77 47.25
N ILE A 640 17.79 -6.26 46.28
CA ILE A 640 17.32 -7.66 46.21
C ILE A 640 18.50 -8.63 46.19
N LYS A 641 19.51 -8.38 45.35
CA LYS A 641 20.72 -9.22 45.28
C LYS A 641 21.50 -9.25 46.60
N ASN A 642 21.65 -8.10 47.25
CA ASN A 642 22.32 -7.99 48.54
C ASN A 642 21.54 -8.71 49.64
N SER A 643 20.21 -8.56 49.65
CA SER A 643 19.32 -9.22 50.60
C SER A 643 19.35 -10.74 50.46
N ASN A 644 19.27 -11.27 49.23
CA ASN A 644 19.45 -12.70 48.95
C ASN A 644 20.79 -13.22 49.47
N SER A 645 21.89 -12.50 49.21
CA SER A 645 23.23 -12.88 49.68
C SER A 645 23.29 -12.92 51.21
N LYS A 646 22.63 -11.97 51.89
CA LYS A 646 22.55 -11.92 53.35
C LYS A 646 21.69 -13.04 53.93
N ILE A 647 20.57 -13.37 53.31
CA ILE A 647 19.71 -14.51 53.65
C ILE A 647 20.51 -15.82 53.59
N THR A 648 21.21 -16.09 52.48
CA THR A 648 22.03 -17.30 52.35
C THR A 648 23.10 -17.39 53.44
N ARG A 649 23.74 -16.28 53.78
CA ARG A 649 24.73 -16.23 54.87
C ARG A 649 24.09 -16.50 56.24
N LEU A 650 22.94 -15.90 56.53
CA LEU A 650 22.21 -16.10 57.79
C LEU A 650 21.73 -17.54 57.93
N GLN A 651 21.18 -18.13 56.86
CA GLN A 651 20.80 -19.55 56.82
C GLN A 651 21.99 -20.45 57.14
N THR A 652 23.14 -20.23 56.48
CA THR A 652 24.36 -20.99 56.75
C THR A 652 24.84 -20.85 58.20
N GLN A 653 24.73 -19.64 58.78
CA GLN A 653 25.09 -19.41 60.19
C GLN A 653 24.13 -20.11 61.15
N LEU A 654 22.82 -20.09 60.85
CA LEU A 654 21.79 -20.75 61.64
C LEU A 654 21.94 -22.27 61.60
N ASP A 655 22.20 -22.86 60.44
CA ASP A 655 22.42 -24.31 60.32
C ASP A 655 23.63 -24.77 61.15
N ARG A 656 24.72 -24.01 61.12
CA ARG A 656 25.91 -24.28 61.95
C ARG A 656 25.61 -24.15 63.43
N LYS A 657 24.85 -23.12 63.82
CA LYS A 657 24.48 -22.87 65.22
C LYS A 657 23.54 -23.95 65.75
N GLU A 658 22.56 -24.37 64.96
CA GLU A 658 21.66 -25.48 65.28
C GLU A 658 22.44 -26.79 65.47
N ALA A 659 23.38 -27.09 64.57
CA ALA A 659 24.22 -28.28 64.68
C ALA A 659 25.12 -28.26 65.94
N ASP A 660 25.68 -27.10 66.29
CA ASP A 660 26.49 -26.92 67.51
C ASP A 660 25.66 -27.04 68.78
N LEU A 661 24.46 -26.43 68.81
CA LEU A 661 23.51 -26.58 69.91
C LEU A 661 23.11 -28.05 70.08
N LYS A 662 22.68 -28.73 69.01
CA LYS A 662 22.33 -30.16 69.06
C LYS A 662 23.47 -31.01 69.62
N ARG A 663 24.72 -30.75 69.22
CA ARG A 663 25.90 -31.46 69.74
C ARG A 663 26.14 -31.20 71.22
N LYS A 664 26.10 -29.93 71.66
CA LYS A 664 26.29 -29.54 73.07
C LYS A 664 25.24 -30.18 73.97
N TYR A 665 24.00 -30.13 73.53
CA TYR A 665 22.86 -30.67 74.26
C TYR A 665 22.83 -32.21 74.28
N ALA A 666 23.19 -32.87 73.18
CA ALA A 666 23.37 -34.33 73.16
C ALA A 666 24.49 -34.79 74.11
N ASN A 667 25.61 -34.07 74.15
CA ASN A 667 26.69 -34.34 75.11
C ASN A 667 26.22 -34.14 76.56
N MET A 668 25.51 -33.05 76.85
CA MET A 668 24.95 -32.78 78.17
C MET A 668 23.99 -33.90 78.60
N GLU A 669 23.11 -34.34 77.71
CA GLU A 669 22.19 -35.44 77.98
C GLU A 669 22.93 -36.75 78.25
N GLY A 670 23.95 -37.07 77.45
CA GLY A 670 24.82 -38.22 77.70
C GLY A 670 25.50 -38.16 79.07
N THR A 671 25.97 -36.97 79.48
CA THR A 671 26.54 -36.79 80.83
C THR A 671 25.49 -36.92 81.93
N LEU A 672 24.28 -36.38 81.77
CA LEU A 672 23.19 -36.49 82.74
C LEU A 672 22.73 -37.95 82.92
N ASN A 673 22.58 -38.68 81.81
CA ASN A 673 22.26 -40.11 81.84
C ASN A 673 23.36 -40.90 82.55
N SER A 674 24.64 -40.56 82.33
CA SER A 674 25.76 -41.20 83.04
C SER A 674 25.73 -40.90 84.55
N LEU A 675 25.44 -39.66 84.95
CA LEU A 675 25.32 -39.25 86.35
C LEU A 675 24.12 -39.91 87.02
N GLU A 676 22.99 -40.01 86.34
CA GLU A 676 21.79 -40.71 86.83
C GLU A 676 22.08 -42.20 87.00
N SER A 677 22.77 -42.84 86.05
CA SER A 677 23.19 -44.23 86.17
C SER A 677 24.14 -44.46 87.35
N GLN A 678 25.08 -43.53 87.59
CA GLN A 678 25.96 -43.56 88.76
C GLN A 678 25.16 -43.37 90.05
N GLN A 679 24.20 -42.45 90.07
CA GLN A 679 23.31 -42.22 91.22
C GLN A 679 22.44 -43.45 91.51
N SER A 680 21.82 -44.07 90.51
CA SER A 680 21.05 -45.31 90.68
C SER A 680 21.94 -46.45 91.16
N THR A 681 23.18 -46.55 90.67
CA THR A 681 24.16 -47.53 91.16
C THR A 681 24.52 -47.27 92.63
N MET A 682 24.76 -46.02 93.02
CA MET A 682 25.00 -45.63 94.41
C MET A 682 23.79 -45.87 95.32
N GLN A 683 22.57 -45.60 94.84
CA GLN A 683 21.33 -45.89 95.57
C GLN A 683 21.11 -47.40 95.74
N ASN A 684 21.35 -48.20 94.69
CA ASN A 684 21.28 -49.66 94.78
C ASN A 684 22.33 -50.23 95.73
N PHE A 685 23.55 -49.67 95.73
CA PHE A 685 24.60 -50.02 96.68
C PHE A 685 24.23 -49.66 98.13
N SER A 686 23.66 -48.47 98.35
CA SER A 686 23.15 -48.03 99.66
C SER A 686 21.99 -48.90 100.16
N ASN A 687 21.04 -49.23 99.28
CA ASN A 687 19.90 -50.10 99.58
C ASN A 687 20.33 -51.55 99.87
N GLN A 688 21.36 -52.07 99.19
CA GLN A 688 21.97 -53.36 99.51
C GLN A 688 22.68 -53.36 100.88
N ASN A 689 23.28 -52.25 101.28
CA ASN A 689 23.91 -52.11 102.60
C ASN A 689 22.87 -52.00 103.74
N ASN A 690 21.74 -51.32 103.51
CA ASN A 690 20.65 -51.26 104.50
C ASN A 690 19.86 -52.57 104.61
N GLY A 691 19.83 -53.41 103.57
CA GLY A 691 19.21 -54.73 103.59
C GLY A 691 20.00 -55.81 104.34
N ARG A 692 21.27 -55.55 104.70
CA ARG A 692 22.14 -56.47 105.47
C ARG A 692 22.12 -56.24 106.98
N ASN A 693 21.37 -55.24 107.46
CA ASN A 693 21.21 -54.92 108.88
C ASN A 693 19.82 -55.28 109.44
N ARG A 694 19.20 -56.35 108.92
CA ARG A 694 18.04 -57.01 109.52
C ARG A 694 18.32 -58.47 109.77
#